data_AF-A0A1Y1N840-F1
#
_entry.id   AF-A0A1Y1N840-F1
#
_cell.length_a   1.000
_cell.length_b   1.000
_cell.length_c   1.000
_cell.angle_alpha   90.00
_cell.angle_beta   90.00
_cell.angle_gamma   90.00
#
_symmetry.space_group_name_H-M   'P 1'
#
loop_
_entity.id
_entity.type
_entity.pdbx_description
1 polymer ?
#
loop_
_entity_poly.entity_id
_entity_poly.type
_entity_poly.pdbx_seq_one_letter_code
_entity_poly.pdbx_strand_id
1 'polypeptide(L)'
;MSPELFYLAAIILLKVNIFQINTVSAEFENSWIMYLEQPCCSGSANHHVRHHRGKKIDLSESGSTNDHVREFTCGKLYYRTFYLDSQRDSLYVGAMDRVFRLNLSNINQSSCERDALILEPSHVANCVSKGKSEHFDCRNHIRVIQPVGDGTRLYLCGTNAHNPKDWVVHSNLTHLGRNTFVPGIGMGIAKCPYDPADNSTAVWVEKGNPGDLPGLYSGTNAEFTKADTVIFRTDLHNLTTGRREYSFKRTLKYDSKWLDKPNFVGSFDIGEYVFFFFRETAVEYINCGKSVYSRVARVCKKDTGGKNILAQNWATYLKARLNCSIPGEFPFYFNEIQSIFKIPGDDSKFYGTFTTSTNGLMGSAICSFKLSAIQEAFSGKFKEQASSSSAWLPVLSSRVPEPRPGTCVNDTETLPDTVLNFIRSHPLMDSAVTHENEKPVFFKRDVFFTKLVVDRIRVDLGGNVLEYIVYYAGTNDGRVFKIVEWHNENGDSTSILLDVFDITPGEPIQTLELSKKHKTLFVASDHRVKQIDLVMCNRRYDNCLRCVHDPYCGWDKDIYICKPYAPGLLQDVANTTVNICDSSVIKKKMTATWGQSLHLGCFLKMPAVLASQTITWHHYSKDKGRYKIIYKPEKYIETSEHGLIILSLTEADAGRYDCWMGASLLCSYNVTVDSHRCSAPSKSNDYQKVYSDWCHEFEKYKSAMRTWERKQAQCLARQNDSDQNNHPNEIFRPLL
;
A
#
# COMPACT_ATOMS: atom_id res chain seq x y z
N MET A 1 -22.28 50.77 48.07
CA MET A 1 -21.14 50.48 47.16
C MET A 1 -21.54 50.90 45.76
N SER A 2 -20.74 51.73 45.10
CA SER A 2 -21.11 52.45 43.88
C SER A 2 -21.12 51.55 42.62
N PRO A 3 -21.92 51.90 41.59
CA PRO A 3 -22.03 51.15 40.33
C PRO A 3 -20.75 51.11 39.48
N GLU A 4 -19.77 51.97 39.77
CA GLU A 4 -18.52 52.08 39.01
C GLU A 4 -17.51 50.95 39.31
N LEU A 5 -17.60 50.30 40.48
CA LEU A 5 -16.74 49.17 40.85
C LEU A 5 -17.11 47.86 40.11
N PHE A 6 -18.36 47.72 39.65
CA PHE A 6 -18.79 46.56 38.85
C PHE A 6 -18.31 46.63 37.40
N TYR A 7 -18.20 47.83 36.82
CA TYR A 7 -17.71 48.02 35.45
C TYR A 7 -16.18 47.82 35.35
N LEU A 8 -15.42 48.21 36.38
CA LEU A 8 -13.97 48.00 36.40
C LEU A 8 -13.59 46.51 36.59
N ALA A 9 -14.36 45.77 37.40
CA ALA A 9 -14.16 44.32 37.59
C ALA A 9 -14.51 43.51 36.31
N ALA A 10 -15.54 43.93 35.57
CA ALA A 10 -15.94 43.28 34.32
C ALA A 10 -14.91 43.46 33.19
N ILE A 11 -14.24 44.62 33.12
CA ILE A 11 -13.20 44.91 32.10
C ILE A 11 -11.87 44.19 32.41
N ILE A 12 -11.54 43.99 33.70
CA ILE A 12 -10.33 43.25 34.10
C ILE A 12 -10.51 41.74 33.90
N LEU A 13 -11.71 41.19 34.13
CA LEU A 13 -12.03 39.78 33.85
C LEU A 13 -12.07 39.44 32.34
N LEU A 14 -12.36 40.42 31.48
CA LEU A 14 -12.33 40.25 30.02
C LEU A 14 -10.91 40.27 29.41
N LYS A 15 -9.93 40.90 30.08
CA LYS A 15 -8.54 40.97 29.56
C LYS A 15 -7.65 39.80 29.98
N VAL A 16 -7.98 39.06 31.05
CA VAL A 16 -7.16 37.94 31.54
C VAL A 16 -7.48 36.61 30.82
N ASN A 17 -8.64 36.50 30.16
CA ASN A 17 -9.07 35.28 29.46
C ASN A 17 -8.51 35.10 28.03
N ILE A 18 -7.53 35.90 27.60
CA ILE A 18 -6.93 35.81 26.25
C ILE A 18 -5.65 34.95 26.22
N PHE A 19 -5.14 34.49 27.37
CA PHE A 19 -3.99 33.60 27.41
C PHE A 19 -4.30 32.32 28.18
N GLN A 20 -4.10 31.18 27.51
CA GLN A 20 -4.26 29.79 27.94
C GLN A 20 -5.65 29.16 27.75
N ILE A 21 -5.89 28.67 26.54
CA ILE A 21 -6.82 27.56 26.31
C ILE A 21 -5.97 26.31 26.08
N ASN A 22 -5.75 25.55 27.16
CA ASN A 22 -5.32 24.15 27.07
C ASN A 22 -6.55 23.25 27.06
N THR A 23 -6.42 22.18 26.28
CA THR A 23 -7.41 21.17 25.91
C THR A 23 -8.18 20.59 27.09
N VAL A 24 -9.47 20.95 27.19
CA VAL A 24 -10.48 20.19 27.92
C VAL A 24 -11.57 19.86 26.91
N SER A 25 -11.99 18.60 26.84
CA SER A 25 -13.12 18.17 26.01
C SER A 25 -14.39 18.89 26.47
N ALA A 26 -14.65 20.06 25.90
CA ALA A 26 -15.97 20.65 25.90
C ALA A 26 -16.81 19.82 24.93
N GLU A 27 -17.86 19.19 25.42
CA GLU A 27 -18.97 18.75 24.57
C GLU A 27 -19.53 20.00 23.88
N PHE A 28 -19.03 20.30 22.69
CA PHE A 28 -19.57 21.38 21.87
C PHE A 28 -20.91 20.92 21.28
N GLU A 29 -22.01 21.26 21.94
CA GLU A 29 -23.38 21.13 21.38
C GLU A 29 -23.56 21.94 20.06
N ASN A 30 -22.57 22.75 19.66
CA ASN A 30 -22.61 23.64 18.49
C ASN A 30 -21.61 23.30 17.35
N SER A 31 -21.05 22.07 17.33
CA SER A 31 -20.18 21.60 16.24
C SER A 31 -20.95 20.72 15.25
N TRP A 32 -20.97 21.10 13.97
CA TRP A 32 -21.77 20.42 12.96
C TRP A 32 -20.95 19.98 11.77
N ILE A 33 -20.98 18.67 11.54
CA ILE A 33 -20.25 17.99 10.48
C ILE A 33 -21.24 17.23 9.58
N MET A 34 -20.94 17.17 8.28
CA MET A 34 -21.80 16.50 7.30
C MET A 34 -21.44 15.01 7.13
N TYR A 35 -20.15 14.71 7.05
CA TYR A 35 -19.61 13.43 6.64
C TYR A 35 -18.58 12.90 7.65
N LEU A 36 -18.60 11.58 7.85
CA LEU A 36 -17.64 10.83 8.65
C LEU A 36 -17.17 9.61 7.85
N GLU A 37 -16.06 9.77 7.13
CA GLU A 37 -15.38 8.64 6.50
C GLU A 37 -14.73 7.78 7.61
N GLN A 38 -15.24 6.56 7.78
CA GLN A 38 -14.75 5.66 8.83
C GLN A 38 -13.25 5.39 8.64
N PRO A 39 -12.41 5.49 9.69
CA PRO A 39 -11.02 5.10 9.61
C PRO A 39 -10.90 3.64 9.15
N CYS A 40 -10.00 3.40 8.19
CA CYS A 40 -9.64 2.05 7.75
C CYS A 40 -8.11 1.96 7.77
N CYS A 41 -7.49 0.86 8.18
CA CYS A 41 -8.04 -0.47 8.50
C CYS A 41 -7.32 -1.09 9.73
N SER A 42 -6.81 -0.24 10.63
CA SER A 42 -5.93 -0.64 11.72
C SER A 42 -6.65 -1.24 12.94
N GLY A 43 -7.91 -0.88 13.22
CA GLY A 43 -8.63 -1.26 14.44
C GLY A 43 -9.85 -2.17 14.26
N SER A 44 -10.09 -3.05 15.24
CA SER A 44 -11.42 -3.62 15.54
C SER A 44 -12.36 -2.46 15.90
N ALA A 45 -13.42 -2.26 15.12
CA ALA A 45 -14.32 -1.13 15.26
C ALA A 45 -15.19 -1.24 16.53
N ASN A 46 -14.64 -0.91 17.69
CA ASN A 46 -15.38 -0.76 18.96
C ASN A 46 -15.39 0.68 19.48
N HIS A 47 -15.60 1.65 18.57
CA HIS A 47 -15.98 3.01 18.98
C HIS A 47 -17.43 3.28 18.58
N HIS A 48 -18.33 3.17 19.57
CA HIS A 48 -19.71 3.65 19.46
C HIS A 48 -19.71 5.18 19.40
N VAL A 49 -19.85 5.74 18.20
CA VAL A 49 -20.20 7.16 18.03
C VAL A 49 -21.70 7.23 17.75
N ARG A 50 -22.47 7.85 18.67
CA ARG A 50 -23.90 8.08 18.50
C ARG A 50 -24.13 8.99 17.29
N HIS A 51 -24.91 8.51 16.32
CA HIS A 51 -25.35 9.29 15.17
C HIS A 51 -26.82 9.70 15.32
N HIS A 52 -27.12 11.00 15.20
CA HIS A 52 -28.49 11.56 15.19
C HIS A 52 -29.19 11.40 13.83
N ARG A 53 -29.26 10.18 13.31
CA ARG A 53 -30.42 9.77 12.50
C ARG A 53 -31.20 8.87 13.44
N GLY A 54 -32.43 9.23 13.81
CA GLY A 54 -33.27 8.56 14.82
C GLY A 54 -33.68 7.12 14.48
N LYS A 55 -32.74 6.28 14.06
CA LYS A 55 -32.84 4.84 13.96
C LYS A 55 -31.87 4.29 15.00
N LYS A 56 -32.42 3.81 16.11
CA LYS A 56 -31.72 2.88 16.99
C LYS A 56 -31.45 1.65 16.15
N ILE A 57 -30.25 1.54 15.59
CA ILE A 57 -29.78 0.27 15.03
C ILE A 57 -29.32 -0.51 16.25
N ASP A 58 -30.22 -1.32 16.80
CA ASP A 58 -29.83 -2.39 17.71
C ASP A 58 -28.93 -3.33 16.89
N LEU A 59 -27.62 -3.24 17.11
CA LEU A 59 -26.61 -4.16 16.55
C LEU A 59 -26.68 -5.56 17.18
N SER A 60 -27.79 -5.91 17.81
CA SER A 60 -27.99 -7.19 18.50
C SER A 60 -28.94 -8.15 17.79
N GLU A 61 -29.63 -7.75 16.70
CA GLU A 61 -30.49 -8.66 15.93
C GLU A 61 -30.38 -8.42 14.41
N SER A 62 -29.18 -8.60 13.85
CA SER A 62 -29.03 -9.05 12.46
C SER A 62 -27.78 -9.92 12.35
N GLY A 63 -27.97 -11.23 12.18
CA GLY A 63 -26.89 -12.21 12.05
C GLY A 63 -26.06 -12.08 10.78
N SER A 64 -25.27 -11.01 10.65
CA SER A 64 -24.18 -10.88 9.68
C SER A 64 -23.10 -9.95 10.22
N THR A 65 -22.15 -10.54 10.93
CA THR A 65 -20.86 -9.93 11.29
C THR A 65 -19.99 -9.78 10.04
N ASN A 66 -20.38 -8.92 9.09
CA ASN A 66 -19.56 -8.61 7.92
C ASN A 66 -18.52 -7.56 8.29
N ASP A 67 -17.50 -7.98 9.03
CA ASP A 67 -16.30 -7.15 9.17
C ASP A 67 -15.53 -7.19 7.83
N HIS A 68 -15.44 -6.01 7.19
CA HIS A 68 -14.74 -5.78 5.92
C HIS A 68 -13.22 -5.80 6.08
N VAL A 69 -12.75 -5.86 7.34
CA VAL A 69 -11.36 -6.04 7.72
C VAL A 69 -11.29 -7.24 8.63
N ARG A 70 -10.42 -8.20 8.31
CA ARG A 70 -10.17 -9.41 9.11
C ARG A 70 -8.70 -9.50 9.42
N GLU A 71 -8.34 -10.17 10.51
CA GLU A 71 -6.98 -10.27 11.00
C GLU A 71 -6.66 -11.69 11.45
N PHE A 72 -5.49 -12.16 11.04
CA PHE A 72 -4.88 -13.37 11.55
C PHE A 72 -3.51 -13.02 12.15
N THR A 73 -3.30 -13.40 13.41
CA THR A 73 -2.00 -13.28 14.08
C THR A 73 -1.83 -14.43 15.08
N CYS A 74 -0.59 -14.90 15.17
CA CYS A 74 -0.12 -15.88 16.15
C CYS A 74 1.12 -15.31 16.87
N GLY A 75 1.20 -13.98 16.97
CA GLY A 75 2.37 -13.25 17.44
C GLY A 75 3.30 -12.79 16.32
N LYS A 76 4.47 -12.28 16.71
CA LYS A 76 5.50 -11.79 15.78
C LYS A 76 6.22 -12.97 15.10
N LEU A 77 5.67 -13.44 13.99
CA LEU A 77 6.19 -14.58 13.24
C LEU A 77 6.74 -14.20 11.86
N TYR A 78 6.91 -12.93 11.52
CA TYR A 78 7.54 -12.51 10.27
C TYR A 78 6.84 -13.10 9.03
N TYR A 79 5.56 -12.76 8.86
CA TYR A 79 4.70 -13.20 7.75
C TYR A 79 5.14 -12.54 6.44
N ARG A 80 5.99 -13.22 5.65
CA ARG A 80 6.72 -12.59 4.53
C ARG A 80 6.54 -13.27 3.17
N THR A 81 5.96 -14.46 3.10
CA THR A 81 5.78 -15.20 1.85
C THR A 81 4.33 -15.60 1.68
N PHE A 82 3.71 -15.19 0.58
CA PHE A 82 2.36 -15.61 0.22
C PHE A 82 2.37 -16.54 -0.99
N TYR A 83 1.43 -17.49 -0.98
CA TYR A 83 1.00 -18.21 -2.17
C TYR A 83 -0.51 -18.39 -2.11
N LEU A 84 -1.22 -17.83 -3.08
CA LEU A 84 -2.68 -17.86 -3.15
C LEU A 84 -3.15 -18.97 -4.10
N ASP A 85 -3.97 -19.89 -3.58
CA ASP A 85 -4.64 -20.93 -4.36
C ASP A 85 -6.17 -20.69 -4.33
N SER A 86 -6.68 -20.09 -5.41
CA SER A 86 -8.11 -19.81 -5.57
C SER A 86 -8.96 -21.07 -5.77
N GLN A 87 -8.37 -22.16 -6.29
CA GLN A 87 -9.08 -23.41 -6.54
C GLN A 87 -9.38 -24.13 -5.24
N ARG A 88 -8.42 -24.13 -4.30
CA ARG A 88 -8.54 -24.75 -2.98
C ARG A 88 -8.99 -23.79 -1.87
N ASP A 89 -9.38 -22.58 -2.25
CA ASP A 89 -9.83 -21.51 -1.35
C ASP A 89 -8.88 -21.26 -0.17
N SER A 90 -7.58 -21.28 -0.46
CA SER A 90 -6.52 -21.26 0.55
C SER A 90 -5.48 -20.17 0.26
N LEU A 91 -5.10 -19.42 1.29
CA LEU A 91 -3.91 -18.57 1.28
C LEU A 91 -2.82 -19.22 2.12
N TYR A 92 -1.73 -19.63 1.48
CA TYR A 92 -0.57 -20.17 2.19
C TYR A 92 0.35 -19.03 2.62
N VAL A 93 0.74 -19.02 3.89
CA VAL A 93 1.57 -17.97 4.48
C VAL A 93 2.83 -18.58 5.10
N GLY A 94 3.98 -18.25 4.53
CA GLY A 94 5.29 -18.58 5.08
C GLY A 94 5.69 -17.59 6.16
N ALA A 95 6.03 -18.12 7.32
CA ALA A 95 6.40 -17.39 8.52
C ALA A 95 7.65 -18.02 9.16
N MET A 96 8.00 -17.55 10.35
CA MET A 96 9.07 -18.10 11.19
C MET A 96 8.61 -19.44 11.78
N ASP A 97 9.37 -20.48 11.45
CA ASP A 97 9.21 -21.89 11.79
C ASP A 97 7.92 -22.54 11.32
N ARG A 98 7.09 -21.83 10.55
CA ARG A 98 5.72 -22.27 10.22
C ARG A 98 5.30 -21.91 8.81
N VAL A 99 4.45 -22.76 8.25
CA VAL A 99 3.60 -22.44 7.10
C VAL A 99 2.15 -22.52 7.56
N PHE A 100 1.36 -21.48 7.30
CA PHE A 100 -0.07 -21.48 7.58
C PHE A 100 -0.87 -21.69 6.30
N ARG A 101 -2.04 -22.34 6.41
CA ARG A 101 -3.04 -22.45 5.36
C ARG A 101 -4.29 -21.71 5.82
N LEU A 102 -4.38 -20.43 5.49
CA LEU A 102 -5.50 -19.60 5.89
C LEU A 102 -6.69 -19.82 4.96
N ASN A 103 -7.90 -19.76 5.54
CA ASN A 103 -9.13 -19.74 4.76
C ASN A 103 -9.20 -18.45 3.94
N LEU A 104 -9.24 -18.59 2.61
CA LEU A 104 -9.18 -17.44 1.69
C LEU A 104 -10.46 -16.58 1.77
N SER A 105 -11.61 -17.20 2.05
CA SER A 105 -12.85 -16.45 2.22
C SER A 105 -12.82 -15.61 3.50
N ASN A 106 -12.35 -16.13 4.63
CA ASN A 106 -12.28 -15.42 5.91
C ASN A 106 -11.11 -15.91 6.78
N ILE A 107 -10.06 -15.11 6.88
CA ILE A 107 -8.84 -15.50 7.61
C ILE A 107 -9.05 -15.66 9.12
N ASN A 108 -10.05 -15.00 9.72
CA ASN A 108 -10.37 -15.12 11.15
C ASN A 108 -10.79 -16.54 11.55
N GLN A 109 -11.25 -17.34 10.58
CA GLN A 109 -11.67 -18.73 10.83
C GLN A 109 -10.49 -19.70 10.93
N SER A 110 -9.28 -19.24 10.60
CA SER A 110 -8.06 -20.06 10.61
C SER A 110 -7.48 -20.11 12.02
N SER A 111 -6.93 -21.27 12.40
CA SER A 111 -6.33 -21.52 13.70
C SER A 111 -4.80 -21.61 13.62
N CYS A 112 -4.11 -20.97 14.56
CA CYS A 112 -2.65 -21.03 14.68
C CYS A 112 -2.08 -22.45 14.85
N GLU A 113 -2.87 -23.39 15.38
CA GLU A 113 -2.44 -24.76 15.67
C GLU A 113 -2.87 -25.75 14.59
N ARG A 114 -4.16 -25.72 14.22
CA ARG A 114 -4.73 -26.72 13.29
C ARG A 114 -4.36 -26.46 11.83
N ASP A 115 -4.23 -25.19 11.45
CA ASP A 115 -4.02 -24.78 10.06
C ASP A 115 -2.55 -24.43 9.79
N ALA A 116 -1.62 -25.05 10.52
CA ALA A 116 -0.20 -24.79 10.45
C ALA A 116 0.63 -26.07 10.32
N LEU A 117 1.69 -26.00 9.51
CA LEU A 117 2.80 -26.95 9.52
C LEU A 117 3.99 -26.33 10.22
N ILE A 118 4.51 -27.01 11.23
CA ILE A 118 5.70 -26.59 11.97
C ILE A 118 6.94 -27.20 11.31
N LEU A 119 7.91 -26.36 10.97
CA LEU A 119 9.18 -26.71 10.34
C LEU A 119 10.32 -26.17 11.20
N GLU A 120 10.60 -26.85 12.32
CA GLU A 120 11.62 -26.40 13.27
C GLU A 120 13.04 -26.41 12.67
N PRO A 121 13.90 -25.46 13.09
CA PRO A 121 15.27 -25.37 12.61
C PRO A 121 16.14 -26.52 13.14
N SER A 122 16.96 -27.11 12.28
CA SER A 122 17.82 -28.26 12.66
C SER A 122 19.19 -27.88 13.22
N HIS A 123 19.67 -26.64 13.00
CA HIS A 123 21.08 -26.25 13.25
C HIS A 123 21.24 -25.01 14.13
N VAL A 124 20.35 -24.83 15.12
CA VAL A 124 20.32 -23.62 15.98
C VAL A 124 21.66 -23.37 16.67
N ALA A 125 22.21 -24.36 17.39
CA ALA A 125 23.47 -24.20 18.14
C ALA A 125 24.65 -23.80 17.25
N ASN A 126 24.78 -24.39 16.05
CA ASN A 126 25.83 -24.04 15.09
C ASN A 126 25.64 -22.62 14.56
N CYS A 127 24.41 -22.21 14.27
CA CYS A 127 24.11 -20.84 13.85
C CYS A 127 24.47 -19.82 14.95
N VAL A 128 24.10 -20.09 16.20
CA VAL A 128 24.43 -19.24 17.35
C VAL A 128 25.94 -19.16 17.57
N SER A 129 26.68 -20.28 17.44
CA SER A 129 28.15 -20.27 17.56
C SER A 129 28.85 -19.41 16.50
N LYS A 130 28.17 -19.07 15.40
CA LYS A 130 28.65 -18.14 14.36
C LYS A 130 28.27 -16.68 14.63
N GLY A 131 27.77 -16.37 15.83
CA GLY A 131 27.45 -15.01 16.28
C GLY A 131 26.11 -14.46 15.79
N LYS A 132 25.18 -15.34 15.38
CA LYS A 132 23.84 -14.96 14.90
C LYS A 132 22.80 -15.03 16.01
N SER A 133 21.74 -14.23 15.90
CA SER A 133 20.68 -14.16 16.91
C SER A 133 19.88 -15.46 16.99
N GLU A 134 19.77 -16.06 18.17
CA GLU A 134 19.00 -17.28 18.39
C GLU A 134 17.51 -17.09 18.06
N HIS A 135 16.95 -15.94 18.44
CA HIS A 135 15.51 -15.67 18.38
C HIS A 135 15.01 -15.24 16.99
N PHE A 136 15.90 -14.88 16.07
CA PHE A 136 15.53 -14.43 14.73
C PHE A 136 16.34 -15.12 13.63
N ASP A 137 17.66 -14.93 13.60
CA ASP A 137 18.51 -15.45 12.53
C ASP A 137 18.56 -16.98 12.52
N CYS A 138 18.66 -17.58 13.71
CA CYS A 138 18.77 -19.03 13.90
C CYS A 138 17.42 -19.74 13.99
N ARG A 139 16.39 -19.16 13.37
CA ARG A 139 15.07 -19.77 13.16
C ARG A 139 14.91 -20.19 11.70
N ASN A 140 13.88 -20.97 11.41
CA ASN A 140 13.56 -21.36 10.04
C ASN A 140 12.54 -20.43 9.42
N HIS A 141 12.98 -19.43 8.66
CA HIS A 141 12.08 -18.52 7.97
C HIS A 141 11.71 -19.09 6.62
N ILE A 142 10.42 -19.34 6.40
CA ILE A 142 9.94 -19.81 5.09
C ILE A 142 10.03 -18.67 4.08
N ARG A 143 10.59 -18.97 2.91
CA ARG A 143 10.91 -17.99 1.86
C ARG A 143 10.37 -18.36 0.49
N VAL A 144 10.07 -19.64 0.26
CA VAL A 144 9.50 -20.15 -0.99
C VAL A 144 8.31 -21.03 -0.67
N ILE A 145 7.18 -20.76 -1.34
CA ILE A 145 6.01 -21.64 -1.42
C ILE A 145 5.61 -21.66 -2.89
N GLN A 146 5.63 -22.84 -3.51
CA GLN A 146 5.26 -23.02 -4.92
C GLN A 146 4.37 -24.25 -5.10
N PRO A 147 3.37 -24.21 -5.99
CA PRO A 147 2.61 -25.40 -6.34
C PRO A 147 3.47 -26.36 -7.16
N VAL A 148 3.26 -27.66 -6.93
CA VAL A 148 3.84 -28.73 -7.76
C VAL A 148 2.70 -29.46 -8.45
N GLY A 149 2.83 -29.66 -9.76
CA GLY A 149 1.84 -30.26 -10.63
C GLY A 149 0.54 -29.45 -10.67
N ASP A 150 -0.55 -30.09 -10.25
CA ASP A 150 -1.89 -29.50 -10.14
C ASP A 150 -2.14 -28.76 -8.81
N GLY A 151 -1.10 -28.56 -8.00
CA GLY A 151 -1.17 -27.94 -6.68
C GLY A 151 -1.67 -28.88 -5.58
N THR A 152 -1.77 -30.19 -5.82
CA THR A 152 -1.99 -31.19 -4.75
C THR A 152 -0.82 -31.27 -3.77
N ARG A 153 0.38 -30.86 -4.22
CA ARG A 153 1.59 -30.75 -3.42
C ARG A 153 2.15 -29.34 -3.50
N LEU A 154 2.87 -28.96 -2.45
CA LEU A 154 3.58 -27.70 -2.34
C LEU A 154 5.07 -27.96 -2.15
N TYR A 155 5.89 -27.26 -2.93
CA TYR A 155 7.31 -27.12 -2.70
C TYR A 155 7.54 -25.96 -1.72
N LEU A 156 8.27 -26.22 -0.65
CA LEU A 156 8.59 -25.27 0.41
C LEU A 156 10.11 -25.15 0.57
N CYS A 157 10.62 -23.95 0.82
CA CYS A 157 12.03 -23.75 1.20
C CYS A 157 12.15 -22.66 2.27
N GLY A 158 13.00 -22.90 3.27
CA GLY A 158 13.24 -21.99 4.38
C GLY A 158 14.71 -21.89 4.77
N THR A 159 15.05 -20.81 5.48
CA THR A 159 16.43 -20.47 5.88
C THR A 159 17.05 -21.51 6.82
N ASN A 160 16.21 -22.19 7.61
CA ASN A 160 16.57 -23.28 8.53
C ASN A 160 17.85 -22.98 9.34
N ALA A 161 17.83 -21.86 10.07
CA ALA A 161 18.95 -21.38 10.90
C ALA A 161 20.27 -21.24 10.12
N HIS A 162 20.26 -20.45 9.05
CA HIS A 162 21.41 -20.28 8.17
C HIS A 162 21.94 -21.62 7.59
N ASN A 163 21.03 -22.54 7.29
CA ASN A 163 21.32 -23.79 6.58
C ASN A 163 20.11 -24.19 5.72
N PRO A 164 19.90 -23.51 4.58
CA PRO A 164 18.68 -23.62 3.79
C PRO A 164 18.25 -25.05 3.52
N LYS A 165 16.96 -25.31 3.69
CA LYS A 165 16.36 -26.64 3.55
C LYS A 165 15.03 -26.53 2.81
N ASP A 166 14.74 -27.52 2.00
CA ASP A 166 13.49 -27.61 1.23
C ASP A 166 12.72 -28.90 1.51
N TRP A 167 11.43 -28.84 1.23
CA TRP A 167 10.45 -29.90 1.47
C TRP A 167 9.43 -29.94 0.34
N VAL A 168 8.83 -31.11 0.13
CA VAL A 168 7.57 -31.24 -0.59
C VAL A 168 6.54 -31.79 0.37
N VAL A 169 5.38 -31.16 0.42
CA VAL A 169 4.27 -31.51 1.33
C VAL A 169 2.96 -31.56 0.58
N HIS A 170 1.93 -32.16 1.17
CA HIS A 170 0.57 -32.05 0.63
C HIS A 170 0.01 -30.64 0.84
N SER A 171 -0.92 -30.24 -0.01
CA SER A 171 -1.59 -28.92 0.09
C SER A 171 -2.40 -28.74 1.38
N ASN A 172 -2.81 -29.82 2.05
CA ASN A 172 -3.40 -29.75 3.40
C ASN A 172 -2.35 -29.56 4.52
N LEU A 173 -1.09 -29.23 4.16
CA LEU A 173 0.02 -29.02 5.09
C LEU A 173 0.44 -30.27 5.89
N THR A 174 0.28 -31.46 5.32
CA THR A 174 0.81 -32.71 5.89
C THR A 174 2.07 -33.18 5.16
N HIS A 175 3.00 -33.78 5.90
CA HIS A 175 4.18 -34.40 5.31
C HIS A 175 3.79 -35.55 4.37
N LEU A 176 4.57 -35.75 3.30
CA LEU A 176 4.46 -36.95 2.49
C LEU A 176 4.77 -38.19 3.35
N GLY A 177 4.20 -39.34 2.97
CA GLY A 177 4.49 -40.61 3.63
C GLY A 177 5.99 -40.94 3.63
N ARG A 178 6.47 -41.62 4.67
CA ARG A 178 7.91 -41.89 4.88
C ARG A 178 8.57 -42.66 3.72
N ASN A 179 7.79 -43.40 2.93
CA ASN A 179 8.24 -44.15 1.75
C ASN A 179 8.18 -43.32 0.45
N THR A 180 7.63 -42.11 0.48
CA THR A 180 7.53 -41.23 -0.68
C THR A 180 8.77 -40.34 -0.73
N PHE A 181 9.78 -40.79 -1.47
CA PHE A 181 10.98 -40.00 -1.74
C PHE A 181 10.76 -39.09 -2.95
N VAL A 182 11.08 -37.80 -2.81
CA VAL A 182 11.10 -36.85 -3.92
C VAL A 182 12.57 -36.54 -4.25
N PRO A 183 13.06 -36.92 -5.44
CA PRO A 183 14.45 -36.70 -5.82
C PRO A 183 14.83 -35.22 -5.78
N GLY A 184 16.07 -34.92 -5.36
CA GLY A 184 16.61 -33.56 -5.32
C GLY A 184 16.09 -32.67 -4.18
N ILE A 185 15.26 -33.20 -3.27
CA ILE A 185 14.72 -32.48 -2.10
C ILE A 185 15.55 -32.78 -0.84
N GLY A 186 15.75 -31.77 0.00
CA GLY A 186 16.39 -31.85 1.32
C GLY A 186 17.47 -30.80 1.55
N MET A 187 18.16 -30.35 0.49
CA MET A 187 19.17 -29.29 0.53
C MET A 187 18.63 -28.05 -0.18
N GLY A 188 18.47 -26.93 0.55
CA GLY A 188 17.92 -25.68 0.04
C GLY A 188 18.95 -24.67 -0.46
N ILE A 189 20.24 -25.02 -0.48
CA ILE A 189 21.33 -24.13 -0.93
C ILE A 189 21.04 -23.67 -2.37
N ALA A 190 21.17 -22.36 -2.62
CA ALA A 190 20.82 -21.68 -3.87
C ALA A 190 19.32 -21.72 -4.25
N LYS A 191 18.46 -22.46 -3.53
CA LYS A 191 17.01 -22.53 -3.75
C LYS A 191 16.25 -21.48 -2.93
N CYS A 192 16.74 -21.19 -1.71
CA CYS A 192 16.27 -20.11 -0.84
C CYS A 192 17.44 -19.55 0.01
N PRO A 193 17.30 -18.37 0.65
CA PRO A 193 18.43 -17.68 1.28
C PRO A 193 18.84 -18.30 2.61
N TYR A 194 20.08 -18.03 3.01
CA TYR A 194 20.59 -18.33 4.36
C TYR A 194 20.05 -17.35 5.40
N ASP A 195 20.03 -16.06 5.06
CA ASP A 195 19.69 -14.98 5.97
C ASP A 195 18.21 -14.57 5.81
N PRO A 196 17.43 -14.48 6.91
CA PRO A 196 16.04 -14.04 6.85
C PRO A 196 15.83 -12.63 6.27
N ALA A 197 16.84 -11.75 6.29
CA ALA A 197 16.75 -10.40 5.77
C ALA A 197 17.06 -10.28 4.27
N ASP A 198 17.51 -11.35 3.62
CA ASP A 198 17.83 -11.33 2.19
C ASP A 198 16.55 -11.29 1.33
N ASN A 199 16.60 -10.46 0.30
CA ASN A 199 15.56 -10.40 -0.74
C ASN A 199 15.86 -11.47 -1.80
N SER A 200 15.06 -12.53 -1.81
CA SER A 200 15.16 -13.65 -2.75
C SER A 200 13.88 -13.83 -3.56
N THR A 201 13.96 -14.54 -4.68
CA THR A 201 12.80 -14.92 -5.48
C THR A 201 12.93 -16.34 -5.99
N ALA A 202 11.81 -17.01 -6.25
CA ALA A 202 11.81 -18.32 -6.88
C ALA A 202 10.48 -18.59 -7.61
N VAL A 203 10.54 -19.39 -8.66
CA VAL A 203 9.38 -19.86 -9.44
C VAL A 203 9.58 -21.33 -9.81
N TRP A 204 8.53 -22.14 -9.62
CA TRP A 204 8.53 -23.53 -10.04
C TRP A 204 8.03 -23.65 -11.48
N VAL A 205 8.83 -24.27 -12.35
CA VAL A 205 8.53 -24.41 -13.78
C VAL A 205 8.29 -25.87 -14.10
N GLU A 206 7.05 -26.18 -14.49
CA GLU A 206 6.62 -27.54 -14.82
C GLU A 206 7.00 -27.97 -16.24
N LYS A 207 6.99 -27.04 -17.22
CA LYS A 207 7.11 -27.36 -18.64
C LYS A 207 8.07 -26.44 -19.40
N GLY A 208 8.69 -26.97 -20.46
CA GLY A 208 9.60 -26.25 -21.34
C GLY A 208 11.07 -26.33 -20.95
N ASN A 209 11.39 -26.95 -19.82
CA ASN A 209 12.76 -27.29 -19.42
C ASN A 209 13.28 -28.47 -20.26
N PRO A 210 14.60 -28.76 -20.24
CA PRO A 210 15.18 -29.93 -20.88
C PRO A 210 14.49 -31.23 -20.45
N GLY A 211 14.10 -32.05 -21.41
CA GLY A 211 13.33 -33.28 -21.19
C GLY A 211 11.91 -33.07 -20.65
N ASP A 212 11.38 -31.84 -20.70
CA ASP A 212 10.11 -31.44 -20.08
C ASP A 212 10.01 -31.83 -18.60
N LEU A 213 11.14 -31.76 -17.89
CA LEU A 213 11.24 -32.07 -16.48
C LEU A 213 10.97 -30.84 -15.60
N PRO A 214 10.28 -30.98 -14.47
CA PRO A 214 10.04 -29.86 -13.58
C PRO A 214 11.32 -29.41 -12.87
N GLY A 215 11.41 -28.11 -12.58
CA GLY A 215 12.56 -27.54 -11.88
C GLY A 215 12.24 -26.21 -11.23
N LEU A 216 12.93 -25.93 -10.11
CA LEU A 216 12.86 -24.63 -9.45
C LEU A 216 13.91 -23.70 -10.05
N TYR A 217 13.47 -22.50 -10.42
CA TYR A 217 14.31 -21.37 -10.75
C TYR A 217 14.34 -20.41 -9.57
N SER A 218 15.51 -19.93 -9.16
CA SER A 218 15.67 -19.09 -7.96
C SER A 218 16.72 -18.01 -8.16
N GLY A 219 16.50 -16.86 -7.52
CA GLY A 219 17.48 -15.79 -7.35
C GLY A 219 17.71 -15.56 -5.86
N THR A 220 18.90 -15.85 -5.35
CA THR A 220 19.20 -15.78 -3.91
C THR A 220 20.70 -15.64 -3.63
N ASN A 221 21.08 -15.63 -2.35
CA ASN A 221 22.44 -15.82 -1.90
C ASN A 221 22.69 -17.27 -1.49
N ALA A 222 23.69 -17.90 -2.09
CA ALA A 222 24.00 -19.33 -1.90
C ALA A 222 25.02 -19.60 -0.78
N GLU A 223 25.50 -18.57 -0.08
CA GLU A 223 26.53 -18.71 0.95
C GLU A 223 26.23 -17.90 2.22
N PHE A 224 26.64 -18.43 3.37
CA PHE A 224 26.49 -17.78 4.68
C PHE A 224 27.14 -16.40 4.77
N THR A 225 28.29 -16.21 4.11
CA THR A 225 29.06 -14.95 4.08
C THR A 225 28.44 -13.88 3.19
N LYS A 226 27.36 -14.23 2.47
CA LYS A 226 26.70 -13.41 1.45
C LYS A 226 27.54 -13.08 0.21
N ALA A 227 28.69 -13.74 0.03
CA ALA A 227 29.59 -13.47 -1.10
C ALA A 227 29.14 -14.10 -2.44
N ASP A 228 28.25 -15.10 -2.41
CA ASP A 228 27.84 -15.88 -3.59
C ASP A 228 26.38 -15.65 -3.96
N THR A 229 26.08 -14.50 -4.57
CA THR A 229 24.75 -14.24 -5.14
C THR A 229 24.56 -14.95 -6.47
N VAL A 230 23.40 -15.58 -6.67
CA VAL A 230 23.18 -16.51 -7.79
C VAL A 230 21.77 -16.42 -8.35
N ILE A 231 21.65 -16.51 -9.68
CA ILE A 231 20.43 -16.98 -10.34
C ILE A 231 20.66 -18.44 -10.74
N PHE A 232 19.78 -19.32 -10.31
CA PHE A 232 19.97 -20.76 -10.24
C PHE A 232 18.76 -21.53 -10.81
N ARG A 233 19.00 -22.73 -11.35
CA ARG A 233 18.00 -23.76 -11.59
C ARG A 233 18.47 -25.07 -11.00
N THR A 234 17.58 -25.77 -10.31
CA THR A 234 17.87 -27.06 -9.68
C THR A 234 18.27 -28.13 -10.69
N ASP A 235 18.94 -29.17 -10.20
CA ASP A 235 19.08 -30.43 -10.91
C ASP A 235 17.69 -30.94 -11.35
N LEU A 236 17.57 -31.31 -12.62
CA LEU A 236 16.33 -31.83 -13.19
C LEU A 236 16.32 -33.35 -13.05
N HIS A 237 15.32 -33.84 -12.34
CA HIS A 237 15.16 -35.25 -12.05
C HIS A 237 13.93 -35.80 -12.77
N ASN A 238 14.07 -37.01 -13.30
CA ASN A 238 12.92 -37.78 -13.70
C ASN A 238 12.23 -38.28 -12.41
N LEU A 239 11.06 -37.71 -12.10
CA LEU A 239 10.33 -38.01 -10.86
C LEU A 239 9.85 -39.47 -10.77
N THR A 240 9.75 -40.19 -11.89
CA THR A 240 9.35 -41.60 -11.93
C THR A 240 10.53 -42.54 -11.66
N THR A 241 11.68 -42.30 -12.31
CA THR A 241 12.86 -43.17 -12.18
C THR A 241 13.79 -42.77 -11.05
N GLY A 242 13.63 -41.55 -10.52
CA GLY A 242 14.49 -40.96 -9.50
C GLY A 242 15.86 -40.50 -10.00
N ARG A 243 16.15 -40.66 -11.30
CA ARG A 243 17.47 -40.34 -11.87
C ARG A 243 17.58 -38.84 -12.16
N ARG A 244 18.77 -38.29 -11.92
CA ARG A 244 19.15 -36.95 -12.36
C ARG A 244 19.48 -37.01 -13.85
N GLU A 245 18.70 -36.31 -14.66
CA GLU A 245 18.86 -36.26 -16.13
C GLU A 245 19.69 -35.04 -16.55
N TYR A 246 19.46 -33.88 -15.91
CA TYR A 246 20.24 -32.67 -16.19
C TYR A 246 20.77 -32.05 -14.90
N SER A 247 22.02 -31.57 -14.97
CA SER A 247 22.66 -30.86 -13.87
C SER A 247 22.08 -29.46 -13.68
N PHE A 248 22.21 -28.93 -12.47
CA PHE A 248 21.84 -27.57 -12.12
C PHE A 248 22.50 -26.52 -13.02
N LYS A 249 21.89 -25.35 -13.11
CA LYS A 249 22.47 -24.20 -13.83
C LYS A 249 22.59 -23.00 -12.90
N ARG A 250 23.66 -22.21 -13.08
CA ARG A 250 23.91 -21.03 -12.24
C ARG A 250 24.58 -19.89 -12.99
N THR A 251 24.42 -18.67 -12.50
CA THR A 251 25.25 -17.53 -12.92
C THR A 251 26.73 -17.76 -12.56
N LEU A 252 27.62 -17.10 -13.29
CA LEU A 252 29.05 -17.23 -13.08
C LEU A 252 29.44 -16.73 -11.67
N LYS A 253 30.18 -17.54 -10.93
CA LYS A 253 30.55 -17.25 -9.54
C LYS A 253 31.57 -16.11 -9.52
N TYR A 254 31.38 -15.16 -8.61
CA TYR A 254 32.29 -14.03 -8.35
C TYR A 254 32.54 -13.10 -9.56
N ASP A 255 31.64 -13.09 -10.55
CA ASP A 255 31.69 -12.16 -11.68
C ASP A 255 30.66 -11.03 -11.49
N SER A 256 31.14 -9.83 -11.18
CA SER A 256 30.29 -8.66 -10.94
C SER A 256 29.57 -8.15 -12.19
N LYS A 257 30.02 -8.50 -13.41
CA LYS A 257 29.27 -8.17 -14.64
C LYS A 257 27.96 -8.94 -14.69
N TRP A 258 27.94 -10.15 -14.14
CA TRP A 258 26.74 -10.99 -14.09
C TRP A 258 25.78 -10.54 -12.99
N LEU A 259 26.26 -10.47 -11.75
CA LEU A 259 25.49 -10.02 -10.58
C LEU A 259 26.42 -9.30 -9.59
N ASP A 260 26.04 -8.10 -9.14
CA ASP A 260 26.78 -7.37 -8.10
C ASP A 260 25.88 -6.93 -6.95
N LYS A 261 25.85 -7.75 -5.88
CA LYS A 261 25.01 -7.56 -4.68
C LYS A 261 23.51 -7.35 -5.02
N PRO A 262 22.90 -8.23 -5.82
CA PRO A 262 21.48 -8.14 -6.17
C PRO A 262 20.56 -8.29 -4.96
N ASN A 263 19.45 -7.56 -4.98
CA ASN A 263 18.25 -7.78 -4.17
C ASN A 263 17.10 -8.16 -5.11
N PHE A 264 16.61 -9.40 -5.01
CA PHE A 264 15.60 -9.93 -5.91
C PHE A 264 14.19 -9.54 -5.48
N VAL A 265 13.33 -9.18 -6.44
CA VAL A 265 11.97 -8.69 -6.16
C VAL A 265 10.87 -9.52 -6.83
N GLY A 266 11.21 -10.39 -7.79
CA GLY A 266 10.25 -11.30 -8.44
C GLY A 266 10.86 -12.12 -9.57
N SER A 267 10.22 -13.24 -9.90
CA SER A 267 10.56 -14.09 -11.05
C SER A 267 9.30 -14.68 -11.68
N PHE A 268 9.29 -14.80 -13.01
CA PHE A 268 8.12 -15.25 -13.76
C PHE A 268 8.49 -16.22 -14.88
N ASP A 269 7.70 -17.29 -14.98
CA ASP A 269 7.69 -18.21 -16.12
C ASP A 269 6.82 -17.61 -17.23
N ILE A 270 7.40 -17.28 -18.40
CA ILE A 270 6.67 -16.80 -19.57
C ILE A 270 7.27 -17.37 -20.87
N GLY A 271 6.46 -18.14 -21.59
CA GLY A 271 6.84 -18.73 -22.87
C GLY A 271 8.05 -19.66 -22.74
N GLU A 272 9.09 -19.40 -23.54
CA GLU A 272 10.35 -20.17 -23.54
C GLU A 272 11.36 -19.68 -22.49
N TYR A 273 11.01 -18.68 -21.70
CA TYR A 273 11.94 -17.96 -20.83
C TYR A 273 11.50 -17.96 -19.38
N VAL A 274 12.47 -17.77 -18.48
CA VAL A 274 12.24 -17.36 -17.11
C VAL A 274 12.86 -15.97 -16.93
N PHE A 275 12.05 -15.04 -16.42
CA PHE A 275 12.45 -13.66 -16.15
C PHE A 275 12.73 -13.47 -14.66
N PHE A 276 13.75 -12.67 -14.34
CA PHE A 276 14.13 -12.30 -12.97
C PHE A 276 14.22 -10.79 -12.86
N PHE A 277 13.64 -10.23 -11.79
CA PHE A 277 13.65 -8.80 -11.51
C PHE A 277 14.40 -8.56 -10.20
N PHE A 278 15.34 -7.61 -10.23
CA PHE A 278 16.18 -7.29 -9.07
C PHE A 278 16.78 -5.89 -9.19
N ARG A 279 17.30 -5.36 -8.08
CA ARG A 279 18.19 -4.20 -8.07
C ARG A 279 19.58 -4.61 -7.64
N GLU A 280 20.62 -4.03 -8.23
CA GLU A 280 22.02 -4.36 -7.95
C GLU A 280 22.91 -3.11 -8.09
N THR A 281 24.18 -3.22 -7.71
CA THR A 281 25.17 -2.16 -7.94
C THR A 281 25.37 -1.94 -9.44
N ALA A 282 25.31 -0.69 -9.89
CA ALA A 282 25.46 -0.32 -11.30
C ALA A 282 26.95 -0.27 -11.70
N VAL A 283 27.50 -1.42 -12.11
CA VAL A 283 28.90 -1.55 -12.53
C VAL A 283 29.23 -0.61 -13.71
N GLU A 284 28.28 -0.37 -14.61
CA GLU A 284 28.43 0.54 -15.74
C GLU A 284 28.49 2.02 -15.35
N TYR A 285 28.17 2.35 -14.09
CA TYR A 285 28.15 3.71 -13.56
C TYR A 285 29.32 4.02 -12.61
N ILE A 286 30.17 3.02 -12.29
CA ILE A 286 31.25 3.16 -11.30
C ILE A 286 32.20 4.34 -11.59
N ASN A 287 32.51 4.60 -12.87
CA ASN A 287 33.38 5.70 -13.28
C ASN A 287 32.75 7.09 -13.05
N CYS A 288 31.43 7.16 -12.85
CA CYS A 288 30.68 8.39 -12.58
C CYS A 288 30.26 8.51 -11.10
N GLY A 289 30.24 7.40 -10.35
CA GLY A 289 29.86 7.36 -8.95
C GLY A 289 29.31 5.99 -8.53
N LYS A 290 28.73 5.91 -7.33
CA LYS A 290 28.04 4.71 -6.86
C LYS A 290 26.54 4.89 -7.05
N SER A 291 25.90 3.96 -7.76
CA SER A 291 24.46 3.93 -7.96
C SER A 291 23.96 2.49 -7.92
N VAL A 292 22.70 2.31 -7.57
CA VAL A 292 21.98 1.04 -7.66
C VAL A 292 21.07 1.14 -8.86
N TYR A 293 21.02 0.13 -9.74
CA TYR A 293 20.08 0.08 -10.85
C TYR A 293 19.17 -1.14 -10.77
N SER A 294 17.95 -0.94 -11.26
CA SER A 294 16.96 -1.98 -11.45
C SER A 294 17.20 -2.74 -12.75
N ARG A 295 17.04 -4.06 -12.70
CA ARG A 295 17.31 -4.99 -13.78
C ARG A 295 16.14 -5.91 -14.02
N VAL A 296 15.95 -6.25 -15.29
CA VAL A 296 15.28 -7.47 -15.72
C VAL A 296 16.33 -8.37 -16.35
N ALA A 297 16.40 -9.62 -15.92
CA ALA A 297 17.21 -10.65 -16.54
C ALA A 297 16.34 -11.76 -17.10
N ARG A 298 16.90 -12.51 -18.05
CA ARG A 298 16.23 -13.58 -18.78
C ARG A 298 17.17 -14.75 -18.99
N VAL A 299 16.63 -15.96 -18.90
CA VAL A 299 17.27 -17.21 -19.31
C VAL A 299 16.30 -18.06 -20.12
N CYS A 300 16.80 -18.87 -21.05
CA CYS A 300 16.00 -19.86 -21.75
C CYS A 300 15.71 -21.05 -20.86
N LYS A 301 14.50 -21.58 -20.90
CA LYS A 301 14.13 -22.77 -20.15
C LYS A 301 14.96 -23.98 -20.57
N LYS A 302 15.16 -24.17 -21.88
CA LYS A 302 15.92 -25.27 -22.50
C LYS A 302 17.45 -25.18 -22.32
N ASP A 303 17.97 -24.17 -21.62
CA ASP A 303 19.41 -24.01 -21.43
C ASP A 303 20.01 -25.21 -20.66
N THR A 304 20.99 -25.88 -21.29
CA THR A 304 21.76 -27.01 -20.78
C THR A 304 23.19 -26.61 -20.40
N GLY A 305 23.57 -25.34 -20.56
CA GLY A 305 24.94 -24.85 -20.44
C GLY A 305 25.75 -25.09 -21.72
N GLY A 306 27.04 -24.76 -21.68
CA GLY A 306 27.96 -25.07 -22.78
C GLY A 306 28.66 -26.41 -22.60
N LYS A 307 29.26 -26.97 -23.65
CA LYS A 307 29.89 -28.30 -23.60
C LYS A 307 31.11 -28.35 -22.67
N ASN A 308 32.01 -27.37 -22.80
CA ASN A 308 33.25 -27.27 -22.01
C ASN A 308 33.25 -25.97 -21.20
N ILE A 309 33.13 -24.85 -21.90
CA ILE A 309 32.98 -23.52 -21.32
C ILE A 309 31.54 -23.40 -20.82
N LEU A 310 31.35 -22.86 -19.61
CA LEU A 310 30.03 -22.67 -19.01
C LEU A 310 29.21 -23.97 -18.81
N ALA A 311 29.85 -25.12 -18.58
CA ALA A 311 29.15 -26.40 -18.42
C ALA A 311 28.11 -26.44 -17.28
N GLN A 312 28.37 -25.75 -16.17
CA GLN A 312 27.41 -25.60 -15.06
C GLN A 312 26.79 -24.21 -15.02
N ASN A 313 27.02 -23.39 -16.05
CA ASN A 313 26.57 -22.01 -16.10
C ASN A 313 25.52 -21.80 -17.19
N TRP A 314 24.79 -20.70 -17.10
CA TRP A 314 23.84 -20.31 -18.14
C TRP A 314 24.57 -19.96 -19.45
N ALA A 315 24.12 -20.52 -20.56
CA ALA A 315 24.57 -20.15 -21.91
C ALA A 315 23.68 -19.07 -22.55
N THR A 316 22.58 -18.69 -21.89
CA THR A 316 21.56 -17.76 -22.42
C THR A 316 21.23 -16.58 -21.50
N TYR A 317 21.98 -16.40 -20.40
CA TYR A 317 21.72 -15.33 -19.44
C TYR A 317 22.02 -13.94 -20.01
N LEU A 318 21.02 -13.06 -19.97
CA LEU A 318 21.13 -11.64 -20.29
C LEU A 318 20.38 -10.79 -19.26
N LYS A 319 20.83 -9.55 -19.03
CA LYS A 319 20.13 -8.54 -18.22
C LYS A 319 20.10 -7.17 -18.90
N ALA A 320 19.04 -6.41 -18.65
CA ALA A 320 18.86 -5.05 -19.12
C ALA A 320 18.44 -4.13 -17.96
N ARG A 321 18.78 -2.83 -18.06
CA ARG A 321 18.32 -1.80 -17.11
C ARG A 321 16.82 -1.57 -17.27
N LEU A 322 16.07 -1.49 -16.19
CA LEU A 322 14.69 -0.99 -16.19
C LEU A 322 14.70 0.52 -16.00
N ASN A 323 14.03 1.26 -16.89
CA ASN A 323 13.93 2.71 -16.80
C ASN A 323 12.56 3.11 -16.22
N CYS A 324 12.54 3.63 -14.99
CA CYS A 324 11.38 4.30 -14.41
C CYS A 324 11.78 5.74 -14.06
N SER A 325 11.27 6.72 -14.82
CA SER A 325 11.68 8.11 -14.68
C SER A 325 10.58 9.08 -15.05
N ILE A 326 10.60 10.27 -14.44
CA ILE A 326 9.78 11.40 -14.89
C ILE A 326 10.46 12.00 -16.14
N PRO A 327 9.72 12.23 -17.24
CA PRO A 327 10.27 12.79 -18.46
C PRO A 327 10.74 14.24 -18.28
N GLY A 328 11.70 14.66 -19.10
CA GLY A 328 12.30 16.00 -19.12
C GLY A 328 13.66 15.97 -19.82
N GLU A 329 14.26 17.13 -20.10
CA GLU A 329 15.63 17.20 -20.66
C GLU A 329 16.63 16.43 -19.78
N PHE A 330 16.43 16.49 -18.47
CA PHE A 330 17.12 15.69 -17.47
C PHE A 330 16.11 14.81 -16.74
N PRO A 331 15.92 13.55 -17.17
CA PRO A 331 14.94 12.67 -16.55
C PRO A 331 15.26 12.41 -15.07
N PHE A 332 14.23 12.43 -14.22
CA PHE A 332 14.38 12.09 -12.80
C PHE A 332 14.13 10.59 -12.60
N TYR A 333 15.16 9.84 -12.26
CA TYR A 333 15.10 8.37 -12.18
C TYR A 333 14.76 7.85 -10.78
N PHE A 334 13.83 6.89 -10.72
CA PHE A 334 13.61 6.03 -9.56
C PHE A 334 14.35 4.71 -9.79
N ASN A 335 15.59 4.65 -9.30
CA ASN A 335 16.51 3.60 -9.73
C ASN A 335 16.35 2.25 -9.01
N GLU A 336 15.69 2.21 -7.85
CA GLU A 336 15.65 1.02 -6.97
C GLU A 336 14.28 0.34 -6.96
N ILE A 337 14.12 -0.76 -7.71
CA ILE A 337 12.90 -1.56 -7.72
C ILE A 337 12.69 -2.28 -6.38
N GLN A 338 11.46 -2.25 -5.85
CA GLN A 338 11.10 -2.86 -4.56
C GLN A 338 10.16 -4.06 -4.73
N SER A 339 9.28 -4.02 -5.72
CA SER A 339 8.35 -5.10 -6.06
C SER A 339 8.01 -5.06 -7.55
N ILE A 340 7.65 -6.23 -8.09
CA ILE A 340 7.14 -6.39 -9.44
C ILE A 340 5.90 -7.30 -9.38
N PHE A 341 4.88 -6.99 -10.16
CA PHE A 341 3.62 -7.72 -10.21
C PHE A 341 3.22 -7.96 -11.67
N LYS A 342 2.61 -9.11 -11.91
CA LYS A 342 2.04 -9.51 -13.19
C LYS A 342 0.62 -9.97 -12.93
N ILE A 343 -0.36 -9.40 -13.64
CA ILE A 343 -1.76 -9.78 -13.45
C ILE A 343 -1.92 -11.27 -13.85
N PRO A 344 -2.55 -12.11 -13.02
CA PRO A 344 -2.81 -13.51 -13.40
C PRO A 344 -3.62 -13.59 -14.70
N GLY A 345 -3.12 -14.38 -15.65
CA GLY A 345 -3.71 -14.52 -17.00
C GLY A 345 -3.29 -13.47 -18.02
N ASP A 346 -2.51 -12.46 -17.62
CA ASP A 346 -1.91 -11.48 -18.54
C ASP A 346 -0.38 -11.59 -18.48
N ASP A 347 0.23 -12.10 -19.54
CA ASP A 347 1.68 -12.25 -19.66
C ASP A 347 2.33 -11.08 -20.42
N SER A 348 1.54 -10.10 -20.87
CA SER A 348 2.01 -9.04 -21.75
C SER A 348 2.64 -7.85 -21.01
N LYS A 349 2.40 -7.73 -19.70
CA LYS A 349 2.70 -6.51 -18.94
C LYS A 349 3.13 -6.80 -17.51
N PHE A 350 4.06 -5.98 -17.01
CA PHE A 350 4.53 -5.99 -15.63
C PHE A 350 4.35 -4.62 -14.98
N TYR A 351 4.12 -4.60 -13.68
CA TYR A 351 3.90 -3.39 -12.89
C TYR A 351 4.86 -3.39 -11.70
N GLY A 352 5.68 -2.36 -11.55
CA GLY A 352 6.72 -2.32 -10.52
C GLY A 352 6.72 -1.04 -9.70
N THR A 353 7.08 -1.17 -8.42
CA THR A 353 7.37 -0.04 -7.53
C THR A 353 8.87 0.23 -7.51
N PHE A 354 9.23 1.50 -7.60
CA PHE A 354 10.61 1.98 -7.62
C PHE A 354 10.78 3.10 -6.61
N THR A 355 11.95 3.17 -5.98
CA THR A 355 12.31 4.23 -5.05
C THR A 355 13.55 4.98 -5.55
N THR A 356 13.72 6.19 -5.04
CA THR A 356 15.03 6.85 -5.00
C THR A 356 15.94 6.15 -3.98
N SER A 357 17.20 6.58 -3.92
CA SER A 357 18.12 6.13 -2.89
C SER A 357 17.68 6.62 -1.51
N THR A 358 17.83 5.77 -0.48
CA THR A 358 17.42 6.07 0.90
C THR A 358 18.16 7.23 1.55
N ASN A 359 19.35 7.58 1.05
CA ASN A 359 20.21 8.61 1.65
C ASN A 359 19.97 10.02 1.08
N GLY A 360 18.94 10.20 0.24
CA GLY A 360 18.66 11.46 -0.45
C GLY A 360 17.19 11.86 -0.39
N LEU A 361 16.71 12.51 -1.45
CA LEU A 361 15.30 12.89 -1.58
C LEU A 361 14.43 11.63 -1.62
N MET A 362 13.64 11.43 -0.58
CA MET A 362 12.72 10.30 -0.48
C MET A 362 11.62 10.42 -1.53
N GLY A 363 11.46 9.39 -2.35
CA GLY A 363 10.41 9.35 -3.33
C GLY A 363 10.22 7.95 -3.91
N SER A 364 8.99 7.67 -4.32
CA SER A 364 8.62 6.44 -5.00
C SER A 364 7.82 6.69 -6.25
N ALA A 365 7.87 5.74 -7.16
CA ALA A 365 7.07 5.69 -8.36
C ALA A 365 6.55 4.28 -8.65
N ILE A 366 5.47 4.22 -9.41
CA ILE A 366 4.91 3.01 -10.02
C ILE A 366 5.10 3.15 -11.52
N CYS A 367 5.77 2.19 -12.15
CA CYS A 367 5.95 2.12 -13.59
C CYS A 367 5.41 0.80 -14.12
N SER A 368 4.98 0.80 -15.38
CA SER A 368 4.56 -0.42 -16.08
C SER A 368 5.42 -0.67 -17.32
N PHE A 369 5.65 -1.94 -17.64
CA PHE A 369 6.55 -2.38 -18.70
C PHE A 369 5.89 -3.47 -19.53
N LYS A 370 5.83 -3.28 -20.85
CA LYS A 370 5.39 -4.31 -21.78
C LYS A 370 6.48 -5.37 -21.96
N LEU A 371 6.06 -6.63 -22.10
CA LEU A 371 6.94 -7.73 -22.46
C LEU A 371 7.62 -7.47 -23.82
N SER A 372 6.93 -6.81 -24.76
CA SER A 372 7.51 -6.45 -26.06
C SER A 372 8.71 -5.51 -25.93
N ALA A 373 8.65 -4.49 -25.07
CA ALA A 373 9.75 -3.56 -24.82
C ALA A 373 10.94 -4.27 -24.14
N ILE A 374 10.67 -5.23 -23.24
CA ILE A 374 11.70 -6.07 -22.64
C ILE A 374 12.39 -6.93 -23.72
N GLN A 375 11.62 -7.55 -24.61
CA GLN A 375 12.15 -8.36 -25.71
C GLN A 375 12.96 -7.52 -26.72
N GLU A 376 12.52 -6.30 -27.00
CA GLU A 376 13.23 -5.35 -27.86
C GLU A 376 14.61 -5.01 -27.28
N ALA A 377 14.69 -4.71 -25.98
CA ALA A 377 15.98 -4.46 -25.31
C ALA A 377 16.93 -5.67 -25.41
N PHE A 378 16.44 -6.90 -25.23
CA PHE A 378 17.25 -8.11 -25.38
C PHE A 378 17.62 -8.42 -26.84
N SER A 379 16.89 -7.87 -27.81
CA SER A 379 17.19 -7.96 -29.24
C SER A 379 18.12 -6.83 -29.72
N GLY A 380 18.33 -5.82 -28.87
CA GLY A 380 19.16 -4.64 -29.13
C GLY A 380 20.66 -4.88 -29.08
N LYS A 381 21.43 -3.81 -28.87
CA LYS A 381 22.90 -3.87 -28.80
C LYS A 381 23.35 -4.34 -27.42
N PHE A 382 24.46 -5.07 -27.38
CA PHE A 382 25.14 -5.43 -26.13
C PHE A 382 25.99 -4.26 -25.63
N LYS A 383 26.24 -4.21 -24.32
CA LYS A 383 27.15 -3.24 -23.69
C LYS A 383 28.50 -3.91 -23.41
N GLU A 384 29.59 -3.32 -23.90
CA GLU A 384 30.97 -3.81 -23.73
C GLU A 384 31.78 -2.85 -22.87
N GLN A 385 32.64 -3.44 -22.03
CA GLN A 385 33.74 -2.74 -21.39
C GLN A 385 35.03 -3.48 -21.76
N ALA A 386 35.80 -2.91 -22.70
CA ALA A 386 36.95 -3.58 -23.31
C ALA A 386 38.09 -3.88 -22.31
N SER A 387 38.33 -2.94 -21.38
CA SER A 387 39.24 -3.09 -20.24
C SER A 387 38.62 -2.48 -18.99
N SER A 388 39.16 -2.76 -17.80
CA SER A 388 38.67 -2.20 -16.54
C SER A 388 38.67 -0.67 -16.49
N SER A 389 39.54 -0.01 -17.26
CA SER A 389 39.64 1.45 -17.38
C SER A 389 38.86 2.03 -18.57
N SER A 390 38.32 1.18 -19.45
CA SER A 390 37.58 1.62 -20.63
C SER A 390 36.16 2.08 -20.27
N ALA A 391 35.62 2.99 -21.09
CA ALA A 391 34.21 3.36 -21.04
C ALA A 391 33.31 2.18 -21.45
N TRP A 392 32.07 2.20 -20.96
CA TRP A 392 31.03 1.26 -21.38
C TRP A 392 30.40 1.74 -22.68
N LEU A 393 30.55 0.97 -23.75
CA LEU A 393 30.12 1.34 -25.11
C LEU A 393 29.24 0.27 -25.76
N PRO A 394 28.36 0.64 -26.70
CA PRO A 394 27.56 -0.33 -27.45
C PRO A 394 28.42 -1.15 -28.42
N VAL A 395 28.15 -2.45 -28.49
CA VAL A 395 28.76 -3.36 -29.47
C VAL A 395 28.04 -3.21 -30.83
N LEU A 396 28.83 -3.11 -31.90
CA LEU A 396 28.31 -3.11 -33.28
C LEU A 396 27.74 -4.49 -33.63
N SER A 397 26.59 -4.52 -34.31
CA SER A 397 25.91 -5.77 -34.68
C SER A 397 26.79 -6.71 -35.51
N SER A 398 27.71 -6.20 -36.33
CA SER A 398 28.66 -7.00 -37.11
C SER A 398 29.72 -7.74 -36.28
N ARG A 399 29.91 -7.36 -35.01
CA ARG A 399 30.82 -8.04 -34.06
C ARG A 399 30.10 -9.07 -33.19
N VAL A 400 28.78 -9.18 -33.30
CA VAL A 400 27.98 -10.16 -32.56
C VAL A 400 28.05 -11.50 -33.32
N PRO A 401 28.44 -12.61 -32.66
CA PRO A 401 28.53 -13.92 -33.32
C PRO A 401 27.14 -14.51 -33.59
N GLU A 402 27.09 -15.48 -34.49
CA GLU A 402 25.88 -16.26 -34.80
C GLU A 402 26.00 -17.72 -34.33
N PRO A 403 24.93 -18.36 -33.81
CA PRO A 403 23.63 -17.78 -33.50
C PRO A 403 23.70 -16.67 -32.44
N ARG A 404 22.84 -15.65 -32.57
CA ARG A 404 22.82 -14.51 -31.63
C ARG A 404 22.83 -14.98 -30.15
N PRO A 405 23.81 -14.54 -29.34
CA PRO A 405 23.89 -14.82 -27.91
C PRO A 405 22.58 -14.52 -27.16
N GLY A 406 22.13 -15.46 -26.32
CA GLY A 406 20.92 -15.31 -25.50
C GLY A 406 19.60 -15.70 -26.19
N THR A 407 19.66 -16.18 -27.44
CA THR A 407 18.50 -16.81 -28.10
C THR A 407 18.34 -18.27 -27.66
N CYS A 408 17.11 -18.76 -27.65
CA CYS A 408 16.84 -20.15 -27.27
C CYS A 408 17.11 -21.09 -28.45
N VAL A 409 18.02 -22.03 -28.23
CA VAL A 409 18.28 -23.16 -29.13
C VAL A 409 17.84 -24.45 -28.47
N ASN A 410 17.72 -25.54 -29.25
CA ASN A 410 17.30 -26.83 -28.71
C ASN A 410 18.33 -27.43 -27.74
N ASP A 411 19.62 -27.27 -28.01
CA ASP A 411 20.70 -27.73 -27.15
C ASP A 411 21.87 -26.72 -27.16
N THR A 412 22.10 -26.07 -26.01
CA THR A 412 23.13 -25.03 -25.88
C THR A 412 24.55 -25.60 -25.85
N GLU A 413 24.72 -26.91 -25.63
CA GLU A 413 26.04 -27.56 -25.70
C GLU A 413 26.60 -27.56 -27.13
N THR A 414 25.75 -27.41 -28.14
CA THR A 414 26.14 -27.36 -29.55
C THR A 414 26.57 -25.97 -30.01
N LEU A 415 26.41 -24.94 -29.17
CA LEU A 415 26.76 -23.56 -29.52
C LEU A 415 28.28 -23.40 -29.72
N PRO A 416 28.72 -22.60 -30.71
CA PRO A 416 30.13 -22.29 -30.90
C PRO A 416 30.75 -21.62 -29.67
N ASP A 417 32.01 -21.94 -29.36
CA ASP A 417 32.75 -21.32 -28.26
C ASP A 417 32.84 -19.79 -28.42
N THR A 418 32.77 -19.25 -29.64
CA THR A 418 32.72 -17.81 -29.89
C THR A 418 31.46 -17.16 -29.31
N VAL A 419 30.30 -17.83 -29.41
CA VAL A 419 29.01 -17.39 -28.83
C VAL A 419 29.07 -17.47 -27.30
N LEU A 420 29.57 -18.59 -26.76
CA LEU A 420 29.69 -18.81 -25.32
C LEU A 420 30.67 -17.83 -24.66
N ASN A 421 31.80 -17.55 -25.30
CA ASN A 421 32.76 -16.55 -24.82
C ASN A 421 32.21 -15.13 -24.90
N PHE A 422 31.44 -14.82 -25.94
CA PHE A 422 30.80 -13.51 -26.09
C PHE A 422 29.78 -13.26 -24.98
N ILE A 423 28.83 -14.17 -24.76
CA ILE A 423 27.78 -13.98 -23.74
C ILE A 423 28.37 -13.92 -22.33
N ARG A 424 29.46 -14.66 -22.08
CA ARG A 424 30.17 -14.65 -20.80
C ARG A 424 30.67 -13.27 -20.42
N SER A 425 31.18 -12.50 -21.38
CA SER A 425 31.74 -11.16 -21.16
C SER A 425 30.75 -10.02 -21.40
N HIS A 426 29.61 -10.30 -22.06
CA HIS A 426 28.57 -9.33 -22.43
C HIS A 426 27.16 -9.69 -21.91
N PRO A 427 26.96 -9.91 -20.60
CA PRO A 427 25.64 -10.21 -20.07
C PRO A 427 24.69 -9.01 -20.04
N LEU A 428 25.20 -7.77 -20.18
CA LEU A 428 24.42 -6.54 -20.05
C LEU A 428 24.03 -5.97 -21.43
N MET A 429 22.75 -5.66 -21.62
CA MET A 429 22.24 -4.95 -22.80
C MET A 429 22.54 -3.44 -22.69
N ASP A 430 22.79 -2.79 -23.83
CA ASP A 430 23.07 -1.35 -23.86
C ASP A 430 21.81 -0.51 -23.63
N SER A 431 20.71 -0.89 -24.29
CA SER A 431 19.41 -0.24 -24.18
C SER A 431 18.74 -0.54 -22.84
N ALA A 432 18.19 0.49 -22.21
CA ALA A 432 17.29 0.33 -21.08
C ALA A 432 15.87 0.00 -21.58
N VAL A 433 15.15 -0.83 -20.83
CA VAL A 433 13.73 -1.09 -21.05
C VAL A 433 12.94 0.13 -20.64
N THR A 434 12.26 0.75 -21.60
CA THR A 434 11.39 1.91 -21.38
C THR A 434 10.10 1.50 -20.69
N HIS A 435 9.65 2.33 -19.75
CA HIS A 435 8.31 2.20 -19.17
C HIS A 435 7.26 2.72 -20.15
N GLU A 436 6.01 2.27 -19.99
CA GLU A 436 4.90 2.71 -20.83
C GLU A 436 4.55 4.19 -20.63
N ASN A 437 3.97 4.79 -21.68
CA ASN A 437 3.41 6.15 -21.68
C ASN A 437 4.43 7.27 -21.38
N GLU A 438 5.74 6.99 -21.47
CA GLU A 438 6.85 7.94 -21.28
C GLU A 438 6.87 8.65 -19.91
N LYS A 439 6.03 8.23 -18.97
CA LYS A 439 5.97 8.73 -17.60
C LYS A 439 5.57 7.62 -16.62
N PRO A 440 5.93 7.73 -15.33
CA PRO A 440 5.45 6.79 -14.33
C PRO A 440 3.93 6.87 -14.22
N VAL A 441 3.28 5.74 -13.93
CA VAL A 441 1.84 5.69 -13.67
C VAL A 441 1.51 6.61 -12.51
N PHE A 442 2.25 6.54 -11.42
CA PHE A 442 2.08 7.39 -10.24
C PHE A 442 3.43 7.61 -9.56
N PHE A 443 3.64 8.78 -8.96
CA PHE A 443 4.80 9.04 -8.11
C PHE A 443 4.45 9.93 -6.93
N LYS A 444 5.18 9.78 -5.82
CA LYS A 444 4.96 10.54 -4.59
C LYS A 444 6.29 10.79 -3.88
N ARG A 445 6.47 12.02 -3.37
CA ARG A 445 7.59 12.40 -2.49
C ARG A 445 7.32 11.91 -1.07
N ASP A 446 8.39 11.71 -0.31
CA ASP A 446 8.36 11.42 1.13
C ASP A 446 7.60 10.13 1.50
N VAL A 447 7.54 9.18 0.57
CA VAL A 447 6.92 7.86 0.75
C VAL A 447 7.82 6.82 0.09
N PHE A 448 8.08 5.70 0.78
CA PHE A 448 8.71 4.52 0.20
C PHE A 448 7.70 3.39 -0.02
N PHE A 449 7.41 3.11 -1.28
CA PHE A 449 6.62 1.94 -1.67
C PHE A 449 7.44 0.67 -1.50
N THR A 450 6.82 -0.38 -0.99
CA THR A 450 7.44 -1.69 -0.78
C THR A 450 6.87 -2.72 -1.75
N LYS A 451 5.60 -3.10 -1.58
CA LYS A 451 4.91 -4.14 -2.34
C LYS A 451 3.81 -3.57 -3.22
N LEU A 452 3.45 -4.29 -4.28
CA LEU A 452 2.43 -3.86 -5.23
C LEU A 452 1.59 -5.05 -5.68
N VAL A 453 0.27 -4.86 -5.73
CA VAL A 453 -0.66 -5.71 -6.49
C VAL A 453 -1.57 -4.85 -7.34
N VAL A 454 -2.07 -5.41 -8.44
CA VAL A 454 -2.84 -4.69 -9.45
C VAL A 454 -4.11 -5.47 -9.80
N ASP A 455 -5.24 -4.79 -9.88
CA ASP A 455 -6.48 -5.32 -10.41
C ASP A 455 -6.91 -4.61 -11.70
N ARG A 456 -7.64 -5.32 -12.55
CA ARG A 456 -8.16 -4.82 -13.83
C ARG A 456 -9.67 -4.93 -13.80
N ILE A 457 -10.35 -3.80 -13.85
CA ILE A 457 -11.80 -3.67 -13.74
C ILE A 457 -12.36 -3.20 -15.07
N ARG A 458 -13.48 -3.80 -15.47
CA ARG A 458 -14.28 -3.33 -16.61
C ARG A 458 -15.64 -2.88 -16.10
N VAL A 459 -16.03 -1.67 -16.46
CA VAL A 459 -17.29 -1.06 -16.06
C VAL A 459 -18.07 -0.71 -17.32
N ASP A 460 -19.32 -1.16 -17.40
CA ASP A 460 -20.23 -0.82 -18.49
C ASP A 460 -21.07 0.40 -18.10
N LEU A 461 -20.72 1.56 -18.68
CA LEU A 461 -21.43 2.82 -18.49
C LEU A 461 -22.33 3.07 -19.70
N GLY A 462 -23.54 2.51 -19.66
CA GLY A 462 -24.57 2.77 -20.68
C GLY A 462 -24.20 2.27 -22.08
N GLY A 463 -23.49 1.15 -22.18
CA GLY A 463 -23.02 0.54 -23.44
C GLY A 463 -21.57 0.89 -23.80
N ASN A 464 -20.93 1.81 -23.08
CA ASN A 464 -19.49 2.07 -23.22
C ASN A 464 -18.72 1.33 -22.12
N VAL A 465 -17.92 0.33 -22.53
CA VAL A 465 -17.11 -0.45 -21.60
C VAL A 465 -15.81 0.30 -21.33
N LEU A 466 -15.72 0.92 -20.16
CA LEU A 466 -14.50 1.54 -19.67
C LEU A 466 -13.65 0.53 -18.91
N GLU A 467 -12.34 0.65 -19.07
CA GLU A 467 -11.36 -0.19 -18.39
C GLU A 467 -10.50 0.63 -17.44
N TYR A 468 -10.41 0.16 -16.20
CA TYR A 468 -9.63 0.77 -15.13
C TYR A 468 -8.59 -0.20 -14.61
N ILE A 469 -7.39 0.29 -14.37
CA ILE A 469 -6.33 -0.45 -13.67
C ILE A 469 -6.19 0.14 -12.27
N VAL A 470 -6.38 -0.69 -11.24
CA VAL A 470 -6.30 -0.25 -9.84
C VAL A 470 -5.06 -0.85 -9.18
N TYR A 471 -4.22 0.01 -8.66
CA TYR A 471 -2.97 -0.31 -7.99
C TYR A 471 -3.14 -0.21 -6.48
N TYR A 472 -2.65 -1.21 -5.76
CA TYR A 472 -2.54 -1.21 -4.31
C TYR A 472 -1.06 -1.28 -3.93
N ALA A 473 -0.48 -0.14 -3.58
CA ALA A 473 0.94 -0.01 -3.25
C ALA A 473 1.13 0.11 -1.73
N GLY A 474 1.78 -0.89 -1.13
CA GLY A 474 2.13 -0.89 0.29
C GLY A 474 3.35 -0.03 0.58
N THR A 475 3.49 0.43 1.82
CA THR A 475 4.59 1.30 2.26
C THR A 475 5.42 0.69 3.40
N ASN A 476 6.57 1.30 3.65
CA ASN A 476 7.44 0.98 4.77
C ASN A 476 6.89 1.44 6.14
N ASP A 477 5.78 2.18 6.18
CA ASP A 477 5.15 2.67 7.41
C ASP A 477 3.74 2.11 7.66
N GLY A 478 3.33 1.09 6.88
CA GLY A 478 2.11 0.32 7.16
C GLY A 478 0.85 0.78 6.42
N ARG A 479 1.00 1.64 5.41
CA ARG A 479 -0.09 2.19 4.62
C ARG A 479 -0.20 1.53 3.25
N VAL A 480 -1.40 1.48 2.68
CA VAL A 480 -1.64 1.09 1.28
C VAL A 480 -2.27 2.24 0.52
N PHE A 481 -1.61 2.63 -0.57
CA PHE A 481 -2.11 3.64 -1.49
C PHE A 481 -2.92 2.94 -2.58
N LYS A 482 -4.18 3.35 -2.74
CA LYS A 482 -5.09 2.90 -3.80
C LYS A 482 -5.06 3.92 -4.93
N ILE A 483 -4.49 3.58 -6.08
CA ILE A 483 -4.39 4.44 -7.27
C ILE A 483 -5.22 3.82 -8.39
N VAL A 484 -5.92 4.64 -9.18
CA VAL A 484 -6.56 4.18 -10.43
C VAL A 484 -5.91 4.84 -11.63
N GLU A 485 -5.74 4.07 -12.69
CA GLU A 485 -5.31 4.50 -14.02
C GLU A 485 -6.41 4.18 -15.04
N TRP A 486 -6.60 5.10 -15.98
CA TRP A 486 -7.45 4.92 -17.15
C TRP A 486 -6.83 5.61 -18.36
N HIS A 487 -7.33 5.27 -19.55
CA HIS A 487 -6.97 5.95 -20.79
C HIS A 487 -8.07 6.95 -21.17
N ASN A 488 -7.67 8.18 -21.50
CA ASN A 488 -8.58 9.18 -22.04
C ASN A 488 -8.92 8.87 -23.51
N GLU A 489 -9.87 9.61 -24.09
CA GLU A 489 -10.26 9.45 -25.51
C GLU A 489 -9.09 9.57 -26.49
N ASN A 490 -8.07 10.36 -26.14
CA ASN A 490 -6.84 10.53 -26.94
C ASN A 490 -5.85 9.37 -26.82
N GLY A 491 -6.14 8.35 -25.99
CA GLY A 491 -5.25 7.25 -25.67
C GLY A 491 -4.23 7.55 -24.55
N ASP A 492 -4.16 8.78 -24.07
CA ASP A 492 -3.27 9.18 -22.98
C ASP A 492 -3.66 8.53 -21.65
N SER A 493 -2.67 7.92 -20.98
CA SER A 493 -2.86 7.39 -19.63
C SER A 493 -2.88 8.52 -18.59
N THR A 494 -3.88 8.47 -17.72
CA THR A 494 -4.05 9.34 -16.56
C THR A 494 -4.24 8.49 -15.32
N SER A 495 -3.70 8.93 -14.18
CA SER A 495 -3.91 8.26 -12.90
C SER A 495 -4.20 9.26 -11.77
N ILE A 496 -4.91 8.79 -10.74
CA ILE A 496 -5.18 9.54 -9.52
C ILE A 496 -5.08 8.66 -8.28
N LEU A 497 -4.67 9.26 -7.17
CA LEU A 497 -4.74 8.63 -5.84
C LEU A 497 -6.18 8.66 -5.34
N LEU A 498 -6.80 7.50 -5.19
CA LEU A 498 -8.18 7.36 -4.73
C LEU A 498 -8.29 7.36 -3.21
N ASP A 499 -7.43 6.59 -2.54
CA ASP A 499 -7.51 6.40 -1.09
C ASP A 499 -6.16 5.98 -0.49
N VAL A 500 -6.01 6.15 0.82
CA VAL A 500 -4.87 5.67 1.60
C VAL A 500 -5.39 4.92 2.82
N PHE A 501 -5.15 3.62 2.87
CA PHE A 501 -5.53 2.76 3.99
C PHE A 501 -4.39 2.68 4.98
N ASP A 502 -4.68 2.93 6.26
CA ASP A 502 -3.72 2.76 7.35
C ASP A 502 -3.90 1.37 7.99
N ILE A 503 -3.13 0.39 7.52
CA ILE A 503 -3.42 -1.04 7.75
C ILE A 503 -2.66 -1.57 8.97
N THR A 504 -1.36 -1.31 9.03
CA THR A 504 -0.48 -1.74 10.11
C THR A 504 0.40 -0.58 10.58
N PRO A 505 -0.16 0.41 11.29
CA PRO A 505 0.53 1.66 11.62
C PRO A 505 1.89 1.39 12.29
N GLY A 506 2.97 1.92 11.71
CA GLY A 506 4.33 1.76 12.22
C GLY A 506 4.99 0.41 11.92
N GLU A 507 4.30 -0.51 11.26
CA GLU A 507 4.84 -1.80 10.81
C GLU A 507 4.93 -1.83 9.27
N PRO A 508 6.12 -2.03 8.68
CA PRO A 508 6.28 -2.09 7.22
C PRO A 508 5.44 -3.21 6.59
N ILE A 509 4.87 -2.93 5.42
CA ILE A 509 4.19 -3.95 4.62
C ILE A 509 5.22 -4.84 3.95
N GLN A 510 5.22 -6.11 4.34
CA GLN A 510 6.18 -7.13 3.93
C GLN A 510 5.73 -7.91 2.69
N THR A 511 4.43 -8.19 2.54
CA THR A 511 3.87 -8.85 1.36
C THR A 511 2.42 -8.43 1.13
N LEU A 512 2.00 -8.43 -0.15
CA LEU A 512 0.66 -8.11 -0.61
C LEU A 512 0.22 -9.19 -1.62
N GLU A 513 -1.06 -9.58 -1.57
CA GLU A 513 -1.66 -10.48 -2.55
C GLU A 513 -3.13 -10.13 -2.77
N LEU A 514 -3.67 -10.39 -3.97
CA LEU A 514 -5.04 -10.02 -4.33
C LEU A 514 -5.85 -11.23 -4.80
N SER A 515 -7.00 -11.46 -4.18
CA SER A 515 -7.98 -12.46 -4.64
C SER A 515 -9.06 -11.81 -5.49
N LYS A 516 -9.05 -12.09 -6.80
CA LYS A 516 -10.15 -11.68 -7.69
C LYS A 516 -11.46 -12.37 -7.35
N LYS A 517 -11.40 -13.65 -6.95
CA LYS A 517 -12.57 -14.48 -6.61
C LYS A 517 -13.36 -13.90 -5.44
N HIS A 518 -12.67 -13.53 -4.37
CA HIS A 518 -13.29 -12.98 -3.15
C HIS A 518 -13.30 -11.45 -3.12
N LYS A 519 -12.70 -10.79 -4.12
CA LYS A 519 -12.50 -9.32 -4.16
C LYS A 519 -11.88 -8.80 -2.86
N THR A 520 -10.78 -9.42 -2.45
CA THR A 520 -10.08 -9.11 -1.19
C THR A 520 -8.58 -8.89 -1.41
N LEU A 521 -8.03 -7.94 -0.67
CA LEU A 521 -6.61 -7.66 -0.54
C LEU A 521 -6.08 -8.31 0.74
N PHE A 522 -4.97 -9.05 0.63
CA PHE A 522 -4.25 -9.62 1.78
C PHE A 522 -2.96 -8.84 1.98
N VAL A 523 -2.72 -8.41 3.22
CA VAL A 523 -1.57 -7.58 3.59
C VAL A 523 -0.89 -8.21 4.78
N ALA A 524 0.42 -8.41 4.71
CA ALA A 524 1.19 -8.88 5.86
C ALA A 524 2.24 -7.88 6.33
N SER A 525 2.42 -7.87 7.63
CA SER A 525 3.52 -7.27 8.37
C SER A 525 4.31 -8.37 9.09
N ASP A 526 5.30 -8.00 9.89
CA ASP A 526 6.00 -8.98 10.72
C ASP A 526 5.12 -9.54 11.87
N HIS A 527 3.99 -8.91 12.21
CA HIS A 527 3.15 -9.31 13.36
C HIS A 527 1.78 -9.89 12.98
N ARG A 528 1.25 -9.57 11.79
CA ARG A 528 -0.12 -9.96 11.43
C ARG A 528 -0.34 -10.02 9.93
N VAL A 529 -1.38 -10.77 9.56
CA VAL A 529 -1.99 -10.77 8.22
C VAL A 529 -3.37 -10.11 8.32
N LYS A 530 -3.62 -9.11 7.48
CA LYS A 530 -4.91 -8.43 7.34
C LYS A 530 -5.55 -8.85 6.01
N GLN A 531 -6.86 -9.10 6.03
CA GLN A 531 -7.69 -9.29 4.84
C GLN A 531 -8.66 -8.13 4.76
N ILE A 532 -8.75 -7.50 3.59
CA ILE A 532 -9.45 -6.24 3.39
C ILE A 532 -10.30 -6.36 2.13
N ASP A 533 -11.60 -6.07 2.22
CA ASP A 533 -12.48 -6.08 1.05
C ASP A 533 -12.11 -4.95 0.08
N LEU A 534 -12.03 -5.24 -1.22
CA LEU A 534 -11.75 -4.22 -2.25
C LEU A 534 -12.93 -3.26 -2.43
N VAL A 535 -14.15 -3.74 -2.15
CA VAL A 535 -15.43 -3.05 -2.38
C VAL A 535 -16.03 -2.60 -1.05
N MET A 536 -15.57 -1.46 -0.53
CA MET A 536 -16.07 -0.90 0.74
C MET A 536 -17.12 0.21 0.55
N CYS A 537 -17.75 0.30 -0.61
CA CYS A 537 -18.57 1.44 -1.05
C CYS A 537 -19.49 2.02 0.04
N ASN A 538 -20.37 1.18 0.61
CA ASN A 538 -21.35 1.63 1.61
C ASN A 538 -20.74 1.99 2.98
N ARG A 539 -19.61 1.37 3.35
CA ARG A 539 -18.97 1.58 4.66
C ARG A 539 -17.98 2.74 4.65
N ARG A 540 -17.22 2.87 3.55
CA ARG A 540 -16.16 3.87 3.38
C ARG A 540 -16.70 5.20 2.88
N TYR A 541 -17.64 5.19 1.95
CA TYR A 541 -18.11 6.42 1.29
C TYR A 541 -19.55 6.74 1.68
N ASP A 542 -19.71 7.76 2.52
CA ASP A 542 -20.99 8.30 2.98
C ASP A 542 -21.45 9.53 2.19
N ASN A 543 -20.70 9.89 1.15
CA ASN A 543 -20.95 11.05 0.31
C ASN A 543 -20.77 10.70 -1.19
N CYS A 544 -21.54 11.38 -2.03
CA CYS A 544 -21.52 11.16 -3.48
C CYS A 544 -20.14 11.36 -4.08
N LEU A 545 -19.45 12.45 -3.71
CA LEU A 545 -18.20 12.84 -4.34
C LEU A 545 -17.12 11.75 -4.22
N ARG A 546 -16.91 11.20 -3.02
CA ARG A 546 -15.95 10.10 -2.83
C ARG A 546 -16.42 8.82 -3.52
N CYS A 547 -17.72 8.54 -3.49
CA CYS A 547 -18.31 7.34 -4.06
C CYS A 547 -18.13 7.24 -5.59
N VAL A 548 -18.40 8.33 -6.31
CA VAL A 548 -18.39 8.32 -7.79
C VAL A 548 -17.00 8.16 -8.38
N HIS A 549 -15.95 8.52 -7.63
CA HIS A 549 -14.57 8.40 -8.10
C HIS A 549 -13.95 7.01 -7.92
N ASP A 550 -14.56 6.13 -7.13
CA ASP A 550 -14.05 4.77 -6.94
C ASP A 550 -14.64 3.82 -8.02
N PRO A 551 -13.80 3.17 -8.86
CA PRO A 551 -14.29 2.33 -9.96
C PRO A 551 -15.09 1.10 -9.49
N TYR A 552 -14.98 0.70 -8.21
CA TYR A 552 -15.79 -0.38 -7.66
C TYR A 552 -17.19 0.07 -7.21
N CYS A 553 -17.44 1.38 -7.13
CA CYS A 553 -18.59 1.96 -6.45
C CYS A 553 -19.46 2.81 -7.38
N GLY A 554 -20.72 2.99 -7.00
CA GLY A 554 -21.65 3.90 -7.64
C GLY A 554 -22.59 4.52 -6.61
N TRP A 555 -22.97 5.78 -6.83
CA TRP A 555 -23.84 6.51 -5.93
C TRP A 555 -25.30 6.36 -6.34
N ASP A 556 -26.13 5.92 -5.39
CA ASP A 556 -27.58 5.82 -5.52
C ASP A 556 -28.23 7.12 -5.03
N LYS A 557 -28.66 7.96 -5.98
CA LYS A 557 -29.24 9.29 -5.70
C LYS A 557 -30.60 9.22 -5.01
N ASP A 558 -31.34 8.13 -5.16
CA ASP A 558 -32.72 8.03 -4.68
C ASP A 558 -32.75 7.74 -3.17
N ILE A 559 -31.76 6.97 -2.68
CA ILE A 559 -31.64 6.64 -1.26
C ILE A 559 -30.42 7.28 -0.58
N TYR A 560 -29.60 8.03 -1.31
CA TYR A 560 -28.39 8.72 -0.83
C TYR A 560 -27.37 7.77 -0.18
N ILE A 561 -27.03 6.67 -0.86
CA ILE A 561 -26.10 5.65 -0.38
C ILE A 561 -25.10 5.26 -1.47
N CYS A 562 -23.84 5.04 -1.09
CA CYS A 562 -22.83 4.45 -1.96
C CYS A 562 -22.94 2.92 -1.98
N LYS A 563 -22.95 2.31 -3.17
CA LYS A 563 -23.08 0.85 -3.35
C LYS A 563 -22.02 0.32 -4.31
N PRO A 564 -21.78 -1.00 -4.36
CA PRO A 564 -21.06 -1.59 -5.49
C PRO A 564 -21.68 -1.14 -6.80
N TYR A 565 -20.84 -0.80 -7.78
CA TYR A 565 -21.32 -0.26 -9.05
C TYR A 565 -22.33 -1.20 -9.72
N ALA A 566 -23.41 -0.61 -10.22
CA ALA A 566 -24.41 -1.25 -11.06
C ALA A 566 -24.96 -0.22 -12.06
N PRO A 567 -25.43 -0.64 -13.24
CA PRO A 567 -26.04 0.27 -14.20
C PRO A 567 -27.17 1.10 -13.57
N GLY A 568 -27.16 2.41 -13.82
CA GLY A 568 -28.10 3.37 -13.24
C GLY A 568 -27.59 4.11 -12.00
N LEU A 569 -26.50 3.64 -11.37
CA LEU A 569 -25.80 4.39 -10.32
C LEU A 569 -24.87 5.44 -10.94
N LEU A 570 -24.70 6.57 -10.23
CA LEU A 570 -23.76 7.62 -10.65
C LEU A 570 -22.32 7.15 -10.43
N GLN A 571 -21.45 7.32 -11.42
CA GLN A 571 -20.01 7.07 -11.32
C GLN A 571 -19.28 7.99 -12.30
N ASP A 572 -18.14 8.54 -11.88
CA ASP A 572 -17.27 9.40 -12.67
C ASP A 572 -15.82 9.34 -12.15
N VAL A 573 -15.11 8.26 -12.48
CA VAL A 573 -13.71 8.05 -12.08
C VAL A 573 -12.79 9.08 -12.74
N ALA A 574 -13.09 9.46 -13.99
CA ALA A 574 -12.26 10.36 -14.79
C ALA A 574 -12.49 11.84 -14.49
N ASN A 575 -13.48 12.16 -13.64
CA ASN A 575 -13.88 13.53 -13.27
C ASN A 575 -14.21 14.39 -14.51
N THR A 576 -14.96 13.82 -15.46
CA THR A 576 -15.34 14.51 -16.71
C THR A 576 -16.67 15.27 -16.59
N THR A 577 -17.52 14.88 -15.64
CA THR A 577 -18.86 15.45 -15.44
C THR A 577 -18.89 16.37 -14.22
N VAL A 578 -18.65 17.65 -14.48
CA VAL A 578 -18.79 18.71 -13.47
C VAL A 578 -20.23 18.72 -12.95
N ASN A 579 -20.40 18.77 -11.62
CA ASN A 579 -21.68 18.80 -10.90
C ASN A 579 -22.47 17.48 -10.81
N ILE A 580 -21.88 16.32 -11.12
CA ILE A 580 -22.55 15.00 -11.00
C ILE A 580 -23.20 14.78 -9.63
N CYS A 581 -22.58 15.32 -8.57
CA CYS A 581 -23.03 15.15 -7.19
C CYS A 581 -23.87 16.31 -6.62
N ASP A 582 -24.07 17.41 -7.35
CA ASP A 582 -24.70 18.63 -6.80
C ASP A 582 -26.12 18.38 -6.29
N SER A 583 -26.90 17.58 -7.03
CA SER A 583 -28.25 17.18 -6.63
C SER A 583 -28.28 16.24 -5.41
N SER A 584 -27.15 15.60 -5.12
CA SER A 584 -26.99 14.69 -3.98
C SER A 584 -26.54 15.41 -2.70
N VAL A 585 -26.14 16.68 -2.78
CA VAL A 585 -25.72 17.46 -1.61
C VAL A 585 -26.94 17.89 -0.81
N ILE A 586 -27.10 17.29 0.37
CA ILE A 586 -28.20 17.62 1.29
C ILE A 586 -27.91 18.97 1.97
N LYS A 587 -28.91 19.85 1.95
CA LYS A 587 -28.87 21.14 2.67
C LYS A 587 -29.22 20.93 4.13
N LYS A 588 -28.24 20.98 5.02
CA LYS A 588 -28.44 20.78 6.46
C LYS A 588 -28.92 22.09 7.11
N LYS A 589 -30.13 22.06 7.67
CA LYS A 589 -30.71 23.22 8.39
C LYS A 589 -30.10 23.30 9.78
N MET A 590 -29.63 24.49 10.14
CA MET A 590 -28.98 24.77 11.41
C MET A 590 -29.64 25.95 12.10
N THR A 591 -29.87 25.83 13.41
CA THR A 591 -30.36 26.92 14.24
C THR A 591 -29.34 27.21 15.33
N ALA A 592 -28.95 28.47 15.45
CA ALA A 592 -28.02 28.95 16.46
C ALA A 592 -28.56 30.24 17.06
N THR A 593 -28.23 30.54 18.31
CA THR A 593 -28.71 31.78 18.96
C THR A 593 -27.81 32.95 18.61
N TRP A 594 -28.38 34.15 18.69
CA TRP A 594 -27.60 35.38 18.55
C TRP A 594 -26.40 35.40 19.52
N GLY A 595 -25.24 35.84 19.03
CA GLY A 595 -23.98 35.92 19.79
C GLY A 595 -23.21 34.60 19.96
N GLN A 596 -23.77 33.44 19.62
CA GLN A 596 -23.04 32.17 19.67
C GLN A 596 -22.01 32.05 18.54
N SER A 597 -21.03 31.16 18.77
CA SER A 597 -20.12 30.70 17.72
C SER A 597 -20.61 29.38 17.13
N LEU A 598 -20.52 29.24 15.81
CA LEU A 598 -20.98 28.06 15.07
C LEU A 598 -19.85 27.47 14.24
N HIS A 599 -19.68 26.16 14.31
CA HIS A 599 -18.71 25.43 13.48
C HIS A 599 -19.43 24.61 12.40
N LEU A 600 -19.05 24.84 11.14
CA LEU A 600 -19.56 24.19 9.94
C LEU A 600 -18.42 23.43 9.25
N GLY A 601 -18.44 22.10 9.31
CA GLY A 601 -17.45 21.26 8.61
C GLY A 601 -18.12 20.33 7.59
N CYS A 602 -17.49 20.08 6.44
CA CYS A 602 -17.97 19.00 5.57
C CYS A 602 -17.57 17.64 6.16
N PHE A 603 -16.29 17.44 6.48
CA PHE A 603 -15.77 16.21 7.06
C PHE A 603 -15.36 16.42 8.52
N LEU A 604 -15.49 15.39 9.37
CA LEU A 604 -14.90 15.42 10.71
C LEU A 604 -13.38 15.44 10.62
N LYS A 605 -12.86 14.62 9.72
CA LYS A 605 -11.45 14.56 9.33
C LYS A 605 -11.41 14.45 7.82
N MET A 606 -10.72 15.40 7.18
CA MET A 606 -10.59 15.46 5.74
C MET A 606 -9.84 14.20 5.25
N PRO A 607 -10.36 13.48 4.24
CA PRO A 607 -9.65 12.36 3.67
C PRO A 607 -8.26 12.81 3.20
N ALA A 608 -7.22 12.05 3.50
CA ALA A 608 -5.82 12.45 3.24
C ALA A 608 -5.56 12.80 1.76
N VAL A 609 -6.31 12.18 0.84
CA VAL A 609 -6.25 12.43 -0.60
C VAL A 609 -6.82 13.79 -1.02
N LEU A 610 -7.69 14.39 -0.19
CA LEU A 610 -8.30 15.69 -0.42
C LEU A 610 -7.60 16.82 0.33
N ALA A 611 -6.67 16.53 1.24
CA ALA A 611 -6.03 17.52 2.11
C ALA A 611 -5.25 18.61 1.35
N SER A 612 -4.76 18.33 0.14
CA SER A 612 -4.07 19.32 -0.70
C SER A 612 -5.00 20.10 -1.64
N GLN A 613 -6.31 19.83 -1.61
CA GLN A 613 -7.28 20.50 -2.48
C GLN A 613 -7.66 21.88 -1.93
N THR A 614 -7.96 22.81 -2.82
CA THR A 614 -8.37 24.16 -2.41
C THR A 614 -9.86 24.18 -2.04
N ILE A 615 -10.14 24.55 -0.80
CA ILE A 615 -11.50 24.67 -0.26
C ILE A 615 -11.91 26.14 -0.21
N THR A 616 -13.13 26.43 -0.62
CA THR A 616 -13.70 27.79 -0.53
C THR A 616 -15.12 27.78 -0.01
N TRP A 617 -15.37 28.64 0.98
CA TRP A 617 -16.70 28.86 1.53
C TRP A 617 -17.37 30.06 0.88
N HIS A 618 -18.66 29.92 0.57
CA HIS A 618 -19.51 30.98 0.05
C HIS A 618 -20.72 31.17 0.95
N HIS A 619 -21.09 32.42 1.22
CA HIS A 619 -22.30 32.78 1.95
C HIS A 619 -23.30 33.42 0.99
N TYR A 620 -24.55 32.99 1.08
CA TYR A 620 -25.71 33.51 0.38
C TYR A 620 -26.60 34.19 1.41
N SER A 621 -26.44 35.50 1.55
CA SER A 621 -27.30 36.32 2.40
C SER A 621 -28.39 37.00 1.56
N LYS A 622 -29.47 37.41 2.22
CA LYS A 622 -30.57 38.13 1.55
C LYS A 622 -30.10 39.45 0.92
N ASP A 623 -29.19 40.16 1.59
CA ASP A 623 -28.80 41.51 1.18
C ASP A 623 -27.65 41.53 0.15
N LYS A 624 -26.71 40.59 0.24
CA LYS A 624 -25.49 40.58 -0.59
C LYS A 624 -25.49 39.54 -1.70
N GLY A 625 -26.53 38.70 -1.77
CA GLY A 625 -26.52 37.53 -2.63
C GLY A 625 -25.36 36.59 -2.28
N ARG A 626 -24.75 35.97 -3.30
CA ARG A 626 -23.61 35.06 -3.14
C ARG A 626 -22.30 35.85 -3.05
N TYR A 627 -21.52 35.62 -2.00
CA TYR A 627 -20.15 36.11 -1.93
C TYR A 627 -19.20 35.08 -1.29
N LYS A 628 -17.92 35.13 -1.69
CA LYS A 628 -16.87 34.30 -1.11
C LYS A 628 -16.53 34.80 0.30
N ILE A 629 -16.44 33.89 1.25
CA ILE A 629 -16.03 34.22 2.62
C ILE A 629 -14.54 34.52 2.64
N ILE A 630 -14.19 35.62 3.33
CA ILE A 630 -12.82 36.02 3.58
C ILE A 630 -12.57 35.80 5.07
N TYR A 631 -11.56 34.98 5.39
CA TYR A 631 -11.21 34.67 6.76
C TYR A 631 -10.69 35.91 7.49
N LYS A 632 -11.20 36.12 8.70
CA LYS A 632 -10.85 37.23 9.58
C LYS A 632 -10.82 36.71 11.01
N PRO A 633 -9.76 37.01 11.79
CA PRO A 633 -9.63 36.50 13.17
C PRO A 633 -10.84 36.78 14.06
N GLU A 634 -11.56 37.87 13.79
CA GLU A 634 -12.68 38.34 14.61
C GLU A 634 -14.05 37.80 14.17
N LYS A 635 -14.15 37.12 13.01
CA LYS A 635 -15.45 36.68 12.47
C LYS A 635 -15.47 35.30 11.83
N TYR A 636 -14.56 35.03 10.91
CA TYR A 636 -14.53 33.79 10.12
C TYR A 636 -13.17 33.13 10.26
N ILE A 637 -13.12 31.99 10.94
CA ILE A 637 -11.89 31.23 11.18
C ILE A 637 -11.96 29.92 10.38
N GLU A 638 -10.85 29.57 9.72
CA GLU A 638 -10.67 28.28 9.07
C GLU A 638 -10.03 27.28 10.04
N THR A 639 -10.53 26.05 10.07
CA THR A 639 -9.95 24.93 10.83
C THR A 639 -8.91 24.16 10.00
N SER A 640 -8.10 23.32 10.64
CA SER A 640 -7.13 22.45 9.93
C SER A 640 -7.78 21.47 8.94
N GLU A 641 -9.04 21.13 9.17
CA GLU A 641 -9.85 20.26 8.30
C GLU A 641 -10.71 21.06 7.30
N HIS A 642 -10.38 22.34 7.07
CA HIS A 642 -11.09 23.28 6.19
C HIS A 642 -12.56 23.57 6.55
N GLY A 643 -12.96 23.24 7.77
CA GLY A 643 -14.22 23.70 8.37
C GLY A 643 -14.20 25.22 8.63
N LEU A 644 -15.38 25.82 8.61
CA LEU A 644 -15.63 27.25 8.87
C LEU A 644 -16.19 27.44 10.27
N ILE A 645 -15.53 28.28 11.07
CA ILE A 645 -16.06 28.78 12.34
C ILE A 645 -16.54 30.21 12.15
N ILE A 646 -17.80 30.46 12.50
CA ILE A 646 -18.43 31.78 12.50
C ILE A 646 -18.54 32.24 13.95
N LEU A 647 -17.81 33.30 14.32
CA LEU A 647 -17.84 33.88 15.66
C LEU A 647 -18.99 34.88 15.79
N SER A 648 -19.55 34.99 17.00
CA SER A 648 -20.52 36.04 17.38
C SER A 648 -21.62 36.24 16.35
N LEU A 649 -22.45 35.21 16.15
CA LEU A 649 -23.52 35.20 15.15
C LEU A 649 -24.49 36.37 15.29
N THR A 650 -24.84 36.97 14.16
CA THR A 650 -25.81 38.07 14.02
C THR A 650 -26.88 37.69 13.00
N GLU A 651 -27.98 38.46 12.92
CA GLU A 651 -29.01 38.21 11.90
C GLU A 651 -28.47 38.29 10.46
N ALA A 652 -27.40 39.06 10.22
CA ALA A 652 -26.75 39.16 8.92
C ALA A 652 -25.98 37.88 8.52
N ASP A 653 -25.70 37.00 9.48
CA ASP A 653 -25.08 35.69 9.26
C ASP A 653 -26.13 34.59 9.02
N ALA A 654 -27.42 34.93 8.99
CA ALA A 654 -28.46 34.01 8.57
C ALA A 654 -28.44 33.85 7.04
N GLY A 655 -28.51 32.61 6.56
CA GLY A 655 -28.45 32.33 5.14
C GLY A 655 -27.87 30.97 4.81
N ARG A 656 -27.63 30.75 3.52
CA ARG A 656 -27.05 29.50 3.01
C ARG A 656 -25.53 29.62 2.92
N TYR A 657 -24.84 28.62 3.43
CA TYR A 657 -23.39 28.48 3.36
C TYR A 657 -23.03 27.26 2.52
N ASP A 658 -22.24 27.44 1.48
CA ASP A 658 -21.78 26.38 0.60
C ASP A 658 -20.27 26.24 0.66
N CYS A 659 -19.80 25.01 0.83
CA CYS A 659 -18.40 24.66 0.77
C CYS A 659 -18.09 24.01 -0.59
N TRP A 660 -17.11 24.56 -1.29
CA TRP A 660 -16.70 24.13 -2.63
C TRP A 660 -15.26 23.61 -2.61
N MET A 661 -15.00 22.54 -3.35
CA MET A 661 -13.67 22.02 -3.62
C MET A 661 -13.41 22.11 -5.13
N GLY A 662 -12.61 23.09 -5.55
CA GLY A 662 -12.52 23.46 -6.96
C GLY A 662 -13.91 23.83 -7.52
N ALA A 663 -14.39 23.05 -8.50
CA ALA A 663 -15.69 23.25 -9.13
C ALA A 663 -16.84 22.41 -8.51
N SER A 664 -16.55 21.51 -7.56
CA SER A 664 -17.54 20.59 -7.00
C SER A 664 -18.08 21.07 -5.66
N LEU A 665 -19.41 21.03 -5.49
CA LEU A 665 -20.06 21.35 -4.21
C LEU A 665 -19.87 20.18 -3.21
N LEU A 666 -19.23 20.43 -2.07
CA LEU A 666 -18.99 19.42 -1.04
C LEU A 666 -20.16 19.26 -0.09
N CYS A 667 -20.56 20.35 0.55
CA CYS A 667 -21.62 20.37 1.54
C CYS A 667 -22.32 21.73 1.57
N SER A 668 -23.58 21.74 2.02
CA SER A 668 -24.41 22.94 2.09
C SER A 668 -25.14 23.01 3.42
N TYR A 669 -25.08 24.18 4.04
CA TYR A 669 -25.73 24.50 5.31
C TYR A 669 -26.72 25.65 5.12
N ASN A 670 -27.83 25.62 5.86
CA ASN A 670 -28.77 26.73 5.92
C ASN A 670 -28.92 27.17 7.37
N VAL A 671 -28.29 28.29 7.73
CA VAL A 671 -28.20 28.81 9.09
C VAL A 671 -29.35 29.79 9.35
N THR A 672 -30.10 29.54 10.42
CA THR A 672 -31.11 30.44 10.98
C THR A 672 -30.63 30.94 12.33
N VAL A 673 -30.64 32.25 12.54
CA VAL A 673 -30.23 32.86 13.81
C VAL A 673 -31.48 33.21 14.61
N ASP A 674 -31.61 32.63 15.80
CA ASP A 674 -32.72 32.90 16.71
C ASP A 674 -32.37 34.14 17.58
N SER A 675 -33.07 35.25 17.32
CA SER A 675 -33.02 36.48 18.11
C SER A 675 -34.09 36.56 19.21
N HIS A 676 -35.06 35.62 19.22
CA HIS A 676 -36.19 35.65 20.15
C HIS A 676 -35.82 35.26 21.59
N ARG A 677 -34.66 34.64 21.83
CA ARG A 677 -34.14 34.40 23.19
C ARG A 677 -33.42 35.61 23.80
N CYS A 678 -33.22 36.69 23.03
CA CYS A 678 -32.58 37.93 23.48
C CYS A 678 -33.56 39.11 23.59
N SER A 679 -34.87 38.91 23.36
CA SER A 679 -35.87 39.94 23.59
C SER A 679 -36.15 40.05 25.09
N ALA A 680 -36.18 41.28 25.64
CA ALA A 680 -36.64 41.50 27.01
C ALA A 680 -38.05 40.90 27.19
N PRO A 681 -38.30 40.07 28.21
CA PRO A 681 -39.61 39.47 28.42
C PRO A 681 -40.69 40.55 28.50
N SER A 682 -41.77 40.43 27.72
CA SER A 682 -42.82 41.46 27.67
C SER A 682 -43.82 41.37 28.83
N LYS A 683 -43.74 40.30 29.64
CA LYS A 683 -44.63 40.02 30.78
C LYS A 683 -43.83 39.70 32.03
N SER A 684 -44.29 40.18 33.18
CA SER A 684 -43.62 40.00 34.50
C SER A 684 -43.43 38.52 34.89
N ASN A 685 -44.31 37.62 34.47
CA ASN A 685 -44.17 36.17 34.75
C ASN A 685 -43.05 35.51 33.92
N ASP A 686 -42.75 36.02 32.73
CA ASP A 686 -41.66 35.49 31.90
C ASP A 686 -40.29 35.91 32.45
N TYR A 687 -40.19 37.08 33.12
CA TYR A 687 -39.00 37.48 33.87
C TYR A 687 -38.67 36.52 35.01
N GLN A 688 -39.67 36.08 35.78
CA GLN A 688 -39.44 35.12 36.87
C GLN A 688 -38.97 33.76 36.35
N LYS A 689 -39.51 33.32 35.20
CA LYS A 689 -39.10 32.07 34.57
C LYS A 689 -37.68 32.15 34.01
N VAL A 690 -37.35 33.22 33.28
CA VAL A 690 -36.00 33.45 32.75
C VAL A 690 -34.98 33.63 33.88
N TYR A 691 -35.34 34.32 34.97
CA TYR A 691 -34.49 34.45 36.15
C TYR A 691 -34.29 33.10 36.85
N SER A 692 -35.35 32.29 37.00
CA SER A 692 -35.27 30.95 37.56
C SER A 692 -34.39 30.03 36.71
N ASP A 693 -34.55 30.05 35.39
CA ASP A 693 -33.74 29.28 34.44
C ASP A 693 -32.28 29.72 34.48
N TRP A 694 -32.02 31.04 34.57
CA TRP A 694 -30.68 31.59 34.71
C TRP A 694 -30.04 31.21 36.05
N CYS A 695 -30.78 31.23 37.16
CA CYS A 695 -30.32 30.72 38.45
C CYS A 695 -30.00 29.23 38.38
N HIS A 696 -30.83 28.43 37.71
CA HIS A 696 -30.61 27.00 37.53
C HIS A 696 -29.34 26.72 36.73
N GLU A 697 -29.10 27.48 35.67
CA GLU A 697 -27.94 27.31 34.80
C GLU A 697 -26.66 27.92 35.38
N PHE A 698 -26.79 28.95 36.20
CA PHE A 698 -25.71 29.45 37.04
C PHE A 698 -25.31 28.44 38.13
N GLU A 699 -26.27 27.70 38.71
CA GLU A 699 -25.96 26.60 39.63
C GLU A 699 -25.32 25.40 38.92
N LYS A 700 -25.78 25.04 37.71
CA LYS A 700 -25.07 24.04 36.89
C LYS A 700 -23.65 24.48 36.56
N TYR A 701 -23.46 25.75 36.18
CA TYR A 701 -22.14 26.31 35.93
C TYR A 701 -21.26 26.23 37.18
N LYS A 702 -21.73 26.65 38.36
CA LYS A 702 -20.98 26.49 39.62
C LYS A 702 -20.62 25.03 39.91
N SER A 703 -21.54 24.10 39.66
CA SER A 703 -21.31 22.67 39.83
C SER A 703 -20.24 22.15 38.85
N ALA A 704 -20.32 22.54 37.59
CA ALA A 704 -19.32 22.22 36.57
C ALA A 704 -17.95 22.82 36.89
N MET A 705 -17.91 24.06 37.39
CA MET A 705 -16.70 24.76 37.82
C MET A 705 -16.06 24.06 39.01
N ARG A 706 -16.84 23.71 40.05
CA ARG A 706 -16.36 22.88 41.17
C ARG A 706 -15.88 21.50 40.74
N THR A 707 -16.53 20.90 39.74
CA THR A 707 -16.12 19.60 39.18
C THR A 707 -14.82 19.72 38.39
N TRP A 708 -14.65 20.81 37.65
CA TRP A 708 -13.42 21.16 36.95
C TRP A 708 -12.29 21.45 37.94
N GLU A 709 -12.51 22.24 38.99
CA GLU A 709 -11.54 22.49 40.06
C GLU A 709 -11.09 21.19 40.74
N ARG A 710 -12.02 20.26 41.03
CA ARG A 710 -11.67 18.93 41.54
C ARG A 710 -10.85 18.12 40.54
N LYS A 711 -11.20 18.15 39.26
CA LYS A 711 -10.44 17.46 38.20
C LYS A 711 -9.05 18.08 38.00
N GLN A 712 -8.93 19.40 38.10
CA GLN A 712 -7.67 20.12 38.05
C GLN A 712 -6.78 19.75 39.26
N ALA A 713 -7.35 19.69 40.47
CA ALA A 713 -6.66 19.22 41.66
C ALA A 713 -6.22 17.75 41.54
N GLN A 714 -7.04 16.89 40.90
CA GLN A 714 -6.67 15.50 40.60
C GLN A 714 -5.58 15.38 39.54
N CYS A 715 -5.55 16.27 38.55
CA CYS A 715 -4.45 16.36 37.57
C CYS A 715 -3.15 16.85 38.21
N LEU A 716 -3.23 17.82 39.13
CA LEU A 716 -2.07 18.31 39.90
C LEU A 716 -1.53 17.24 40.87
N ALA A 717 -2.41 16.42 41.46
CA ALA A 717 -1.99 15.29 42.31
C ALA A 717 -1.38 14.14 41.51
N ARG A 718 -1.78 13.95 40.24
CA ARG A 718 -1.22 12.94 39.32
C ARG A 718 0.10 13.35 38.66
N GLN A 719 0.53 14.61 38.77
CA GLN A 719 1.85 15.03 38.28
C GLN A 719 3.01 14.63 39.20
N ASN A 720 2.74 14.15 40.42
CA ASN A 720 3.79 13.66 41.33
C ASN A 720 4.01 12.14 41.26
N ASP A 721 3.25 11.41 40.44
CA ASP A 721 3.47 9.99 40.17
C ASP A 721 3.21 9.71 38.68
N SER A 722 4.27 9.29 37.97
CA SER A 722 4.36 8.88 36.56
C SER A 722 4.65 9.97 35.50
N ASP A 723 5.94 10.13 35.23
CA ASP A 723 6.44 10.53 33.91
C ASP A 723 6.09 9.47 32.85
N GLN A 724 5.88 9.94 31.62
CA GLN A 724 5.64 9.23 30.35
C GLN A 724 4.17 8.95 29.96
N ASN A 725 3.60 9.85 29.14
CA ASN A 725 2.99 9.52 27.84
C ASN A 725 2.58 10.78 27.07
N ASN A 726 3.19 10.99 25.89
CA ASN A 726 2.86 12.06 24.95
C ASN A 726 1.54 11.77 24.23
N HIS A 727 0.57 12.69 24.31
CA HIS A 727 -0.60 12.74 23.45
C HIS A 727 -0.46 13.82 22.36
N PRO A 728 -0.96 13.56 21.13
CA PRO A 728 -0.73 14.42 19.97
C PRO A 728 -1.84 15.46 19.86
N ASN A 729 -1.47 16.75 19.89
CA ASN A 729 -2.14 17.87 19.20
C ASN A 729 -1.41 19.16 19.61
N GLU A 730 -0.23 19.36 19.04
CA GLU A 730 0.47 20.64 19.14
C GLU A 730 -0.02 21.59 18.04
N ILE A 731 -0.42 22.79 18.44
CA ILE A 731 -0.74 23.91 17.56
C ILE A 731 0.59 24.58 17.20
N PHE A 732 0.99 24.53 15.93
CA PHE A 732 2.19 25.20 15.44
C PHE A 732 1.98 26.72 15.41
N ARG A 733 2.87 27.48 16.06
CA ARG A 733 3.04 28.92 15.84
C ARG A 733 4.27 29.13 14.94
N PRO A 734 4.22 30.03 13.95
CA PRO A 734 5.42 30.44 13.23
C PRO A 734 6.27 31.33 14.15
N LEU A 735 7.57 31.02 14.24
CA LEU A 735 8.56 31.91 14.83
C LEU A 735 8.81 33.09 13.88
N LEU A 736 8.81 34.29 14.47
CA LEU A 736 9.50 35.46 13.94
C LEU A 736 11.02 35.26 14.01
#